data_AF-A0A2A9PMQ5-F1
#
_entry.id   AF-A0A2A9PMQ5-F1
#
_cell.length_a   1.000
_cell.length_b   1.000
_cell.length_c   1.000
_cell.angle_alpha   90.00
_cell.angle_beta   90.00
_cell.angle_gamma   90.00
#
_symmetry.space_group_name_H-M   'P 1'
#
loop_
_entity.id
_entity.type
_entity.pdbx_description
1 polymer ?
#
loop_
_entity_poly.entity_id
_entity_poly.type
_entity_poly.pdbx_seq_one_letter_code
_entity_poly.pdbx_strand_id
1 'polypeptide(L)'
;MEDGGDDPSSIGMYRKVCPLHLAQLHDPNLSPRFRPAVSVRGSMLHGLFGCCFEQKRPNARAENTERRERECPPPRASDAHPRRHPIMRRLSLLSCGLLHLRPGTSPWPSFIPRFPSRRRFAVISSSSSPEPIARAVSKPPSMAASSRVAPDAFDESSTPASSSRTSSVVSTRSSNTVLSSKRMSLSSRRLTDSNPLSSVNMDAIADSLKTAALDQHRGYVQNHFSEVKQLRDTDYVPHARAAGYQVLREPLWNKGLSFSPDERLSRNLTGLLPHAMESLETQCARAMKMIHTRQTNIDKYLYLSTIKDQNTDLFYRLLMDNLRDLMPLVYTPTIGDVCLQYSTIYTRPEALYVSFKQRKSIRTMLRNWPYPNPEICVVTDGSRILGLGDLGVNGVGISIGKLALYTAAAGIHPEKTLPIVLDCGTDNEANLKDPLYLGLRQRRVSKPVQQEFMDEFMEAVKDVYPDMVVQFEDFESEKAFNYLDRYRDSHKCFNDDIQGTGAVVLAGYIGAVNLSGVPVDEQRLVFMGAGSAGVGVAKQLVEYYTRRGLSEAEARDKFWLVDTKGLVTRDRGDTLAEHKKYFARTDNHGKQFRTLEQVIEYVKPSALVGLTATFGVFTESVVRALKATVDGGGLGRRPILFPLSNPLTKAECTFEQAVQWTDGSVIFASGSPFHPLTVKVGGETGTITYQPNQGNNVYVFPGLGLGAILAKASRVTDNMVYTSAEALAGTLNADEVHRGLIYPRIERVREASIVVAREVMKAARRDGVSALPDAMWSEWEEWGDVSLTAYIKRHIYDPKCFADAKPVFPGTAWIRRREELREPGVVIISEDFPC
;
A
#
# COMPACT_ATOMS: atom_id res chain seq x y z
N MET A 1 -13.26 -65.27 -37.35
CA MET A 1 -12.10 -65.89 -38.00
C MET A 1 -11.21 -66.39 -36.90
N GLU A 2 -10.90 -67.67 -36.99
CA GLU A 2 -10.09 -68.51 -36.13
C GLU A 2 -8.59 -68.13 -36.28
N ASP A 3 -7.61 -68.64 -35.53
CA ASP A 3 -7.48 -69.79 -34.61
C ASP A 3 -6.83 -69.33 -33.28
N GLY A 4 -6.63 -70.10 -32.19
CA GLY A 4 -6.87 -71.52 -31.86
C GLY A 4 -5.76 -72.01 -30.89
N GLY A 5 -6.04 -72.94 -29.96
CA GLY A 5 -4.99 -73.52 -29.09
C GLY A 5 -5.35 -73.82 -27.61
N ASP A 6 -6.13 -74.89 -27.41
CA ASP A 6 -6.10 -75.91 -26.32
C ASP A 6 -5.91 -75.57 -24.81
N ASP A 7 -6.82 -76.17 -24.03
CA ASP A 7 -6.81 -76.39 -22.56
C ASP A 7 -6.53 -77.91 -22.31
N PRO A 8 -5.97 -78.35 -21.16
CA PRO A 8 -6.89 -78.91 -20.16
C PRO A 8 -6.45 -78.80 -18.67
N SER A 9 -7.30 -78.14 -17.86
CA SER A 9 -7.80 -78.63 -16.56
C SER A 9 -6.87 -78.63 -15.31
N SER A 10 -7.35 -78.58 -14.05
CA SER A 10 -8.62 -78.10 -13.47
C SER A 10 -8.54 -78.04 -11.92
N ILE A 11 -9.65 -77.65 -11.25
CA ILE A 11 -9.91 -77.60 -9.79
C ILE A 11 -9.31 -76.37 -9.05
N GLY A 12 -10.11 -75.45 -8.47
CA GLY A 12 -11.56 -75.25 -8.59
C GLY A 12 -12.18 -74.30 -7.54
N MET A 13 -13.28 -73.63 -7.92
CA MET A 13 -14.27 -72.90 -7.08
C MET A 13 -13.78 -71.64 -6.28
N TYR A 14 -14.58 -70.58 -6.05
CA TYR A 14 -16.02 -70.34 -6.30
C TYR A 14 -16.33 -68.85 -6.70
N ARG A 15 -17.22 -68.69 -7.70
CA ARG A 15 -18.26 -67.65 -7.98
C ARG A 15 -18.37 -66.33 -7.17
N LYS A 16 -18.92 -65.22 -7.71
CA LYS A 16 -19.15 -64.70 -9.10
C LYS A 16 -19.64 -63.22 -9.04
N VAL A 17 -19.87 -62.57 -10.20
CA VAL A 17 -20.07 -61.10 -10.34
C VAL A 17 -21.20 -60.77 -11.37
N CYS A 18 -21.75 -59.54 -11.31
CA CYS A 18 -22.49 -58.82 -12.39
C CYS A 18 -23.97 -59.25 -12.67
N PRO A 19 -24.83 -58.41 -13.33
CA PRO A 19 -24.65 -57.93 -14.72
C PRO A 19 -25.07 -56.46 -15.06
N LEU A 20 -24.91 -56.10 -16.34
CA LEU A 20 -25.13 -54.79 -17.00
C LEU A 20 -26.56 -54.59 -17.57
N HIS A 21 -26.88 -53.38 -18.04
CA HIS A 21 -27.33 -53.16 -19.44
C HIS A 21 -27.13 -51.72 -19.98
N LEU A 22 -27.26 -51.55 -21.31
CA LEU A 22 -27.03 -50.31 -22.08
C LEU A 22 -28.33 -49.60 -22.51
N ALA A 23 -28.22 -48.30 -22.84
CA ALA A 23 -28.95 -47.65 -23.94
C ALA A 23 -28.17 -46.40 -24.44
N GLN A 24 -28.32 -46.04 -25.71
CA GLN A 24 -27.81 -44.80 -26.33
C GLN A 24 -28.96 -44.02 -26.99
N LEU A 25 -28.85 -42.70 -27.08
CA LEU A 25 -29.27 -41.90 -28.26
C LEU A 25 -28.75 -40.44 -28.16
N HIS A 26 -29.02 -39.63 -29.18
CA HIS A 26 -28.25 -38.43 -29.53
C HIS A 26 -29.07 -37.11 -29.54
N ASP A 27 -28.31 -36.01 -29.64
CA ASP A 27 -28.65 -34.67 -30.15
C ASP A 27 -29.40 -33.61 -29.27
N PRO A 28 -29.22 -32.30 -29.59
CA PRO A 28 -29.51 -31.19 -28.67
C PRO A 28 -30.63 -30.24 -29.16
N ASN A 29 -30.71 -29.06 -28.53
CA ASN A 29 -31.65 -27.95 -28.76
C ASN A 29 -33.09 -28.19 -28.29
N LEU A 30 -33.46 -27.58 -27.16
CA LEU A 30 -34.49 -26.54 -27.11
C LEU A 30 -34.66 -25.96 -25.69
N SER A 31 -34.77 -24.64 -25.61
CA SER A 31 -35.54 -23.96 -24.56
C SER A 31 -36.78 -23.36 -25.22
N PRO A 32 -37.92 -23.19 -24.52
CA PRO A 32 -38.01 -22.04 -23.61
C PRO A 32 -38.92 -22.22 -22.36
N ARG A 33 -38.80 -21.24 -21.44
CA ARG A 33 -39.85 -20.61 -20.57
C ARG A 33 -41.08 -21.45 -20.15
N PHE A 34 -41.37 -21.51 -18.84
CA PHE A 34 -42.48 -20.74 -18.21
C PHE A 34 -42.49 -20.82 -16.65
N ARG A 35 -43.17 -19.85 -16.03
CA ARG A 35 -43.56 -19.63 -14.61
C ARG A 35 -44.85 -18.76 -14.65
N PRO A 36 -45.66 -18.54 -13.59
CA PRO A 36 -45.53 -18.89 -12.16
C PRO A 36 -46.85 -19.44 -11.50
N ALA A 37 -46.88 -19.44 -10.15
CA ALA A 37 -48.07 -19.46 -9.24
C ALA A 37 -48.78 -20.84 -9.07
N VAL A 38 -49.59 -21.11 -8.01
CA VAL A 38 -50.17 -20.28 -6.92
C VAL A 38 -49.91 -20.92 -5.53
N SER A 39 -50.03 -20.14 -4.44
CA SER A 39 -49.86 -20.55 -3.04
C SER A 39 -50.97 -21.44 -2.45
N VAL A 40 -50.66 -22.19 -1.39
CA VAL A 40 -51.64 -22.60 -0.35
C VAL A 40 -51.05 -22.36 1.05
N ARG A 41 -51.92 -22.08 2.03
CA ARG A 41 -51.62 -22.01 3.49
C ARG A 41 -51.33 -23.43 4.02
N GLY A 42 -50.66 -23.67 5.15
CA GLY A 42 -50.23 -22.79 6.23
C GLY A 42 -50.90 -23.18 7.56
N SER A 43 -50.18 -23.89 8.43
CA SER A 43 -50.61 -24.24 9.80
C SER A 43 -49.40 -24.51 10.70
N MET A 44 -49.50 -24.15 11.98
CA MET A 44 -48.46 -24.37 13.00
C MET A 44 -48.61 -25.75 13.66
N LEU A 45 -47.50 -26.30 14.16
CA LEU A 45 -47.49 -27.25 15.27
C LEU A 45 -46.24 -27.02 16.12
N HIS A 46 -46.37 -27.13 17.45
CA HIS A 46 -45.29 -26.88 18.41
C HIS A 46 -45.47 -27.76 19.65
N GLY A 47 -44.35 -28.19 20.25
CA GLY A 47 -44.29 -29.18 21.35
C GLY A 47 -43.22 -30.23 21.05
N LEU A 48 -42.51 -30.83 22.01
CA LEU A 48 -42.69 -30.86 23.48
C LEU A 48 -41.31 -30.80 24.20
N PHE A 49 -41.29 -31.09 25.51
CA PHE A 49 -40.17 -31.03 26.48
C PHE A 49 -39.83 -29.60 27.00
N GLY A 50 -39.87 -29.30 28.30
CA GLY A 50 -40.58 -29.97 29.41
C GLY A 50 -39.72 -30.44 30.58
N CYS A 51 -39.62 -29.61 31.63
CA CYS A 51 -39.53 -30.02 33.03
C CYS A 51 -39.89 -28.84 33.95
N CYS A 52 -40.35 -29.13 35.16
CA CYS A 52 -40.69 -28.14 36.20
C CYS A 52 -40.44 -28.74 37.59
N PHE A 53 -40.11 -27.89 38.55
CA PHE A 53 -40.39 -28.14 39.97
C PHE A 53 -40.97 -26.86 40.60
N GLU A 54 -42.21 -26.98 41.09
CA GLU A 54 -42.74 -26.56 42.39
C GLU A 54 -42.24 -25.24 43.07
N GLN A 55 -43.09 -24.45 43.75
CA GLN A 55 -44.50 -24.62 44.13
C GLN A 55 -45.18 -23.27 44.50
N LYS A 56 -46.50 -23.30 44.73
CA LYS A 56 -47.33 -22.32 45.49
C LYS A 56 -47.66 -20.93 44.87
N ARG A 57 -48.84 -20.92 44.23
CA ARG A 57 -49.83 -19.83 44.03
C ARG A 57 -50.34 -19.20 45.37
N PRO A 58 -51.27 -18.20 45.43
CA PRO A 58 -51.96 -17.44 44.34
C PRO A 58 -52.12 -15.90 44.53
N ASN A 59 -52.70 -15.24 43.50
CA ASN A 59 -53.59 -14.05 43.55
C ASN A 59 -53.00 -12.65 43.91
N ALA A 60 -53.51 -11.51 43.40
CA ALA A 60 -54.64 -11.25 42.46
C ALA A 60 -54.45 -9.99 41.57
N ARG A 61 -55.17 -10.00 40.43
CA ARG A 61 -55.82 -8.90 39.67
C ARG A 61 -55.32 -7.43 39.74
N ALA A 62 -55.13 -6.88 38.52
CA ALA A 62 -55.67 -5.59 38.00
C ALA A 62 -55.09 -4.26 38.56
N GLU A 63 -55.17 -3.09 37.88
CA GLU A 63 -55.76 -2.77 36.56
C GLU A 63 -55.04 -1.60 35.84
N ASN A 64 -55.21 -1.57 34.51
CA ASN A 64 -55.04 -0.51 33.50
C ASN A 64 -54.58 0.96 33.78
N THR A 65 -53.69 1.42 32.88
CA THR A 65 -53.64 2.72 32.13
C THR A 65 -53.73 4.10 32.84
N GLU A 66 -52.72 4.95 32.63
CA GLU A 66 -52.67 6.16 31.75
C GLU A 66 -51.20 6.70 31.74
N ARG A 67 -50.54 7.36 30.77
CA ARG A 67 -50.76 8.19 29.54
C ARG A 67 -50.51 9.71 29.73
N ARG A 68 -49.47 10.23 29.04
CA ARG A 68 -49.23 11.67 28.64
C ARG A 68 -48.86 12.64 29.79
N GLU A 69 -48.20 13.81 29.62
CA GLU A 69 -47.51 14.47 28.48
C GLU A 69 -46.51 15.58 28.93
N ARG A 70 -45.56 16.00 28.05
CA ARG A 70 -44.94 17.35 27.88
C ARG A 70 -43.80 17.93 28.77
N GLU A 71 -42.70 18.30 28.06
CA GLU A 71 -42.07 19.66 27.90
C GLU A 71 -41.52 20.48 29.10
N CYS A 72 -40.17 20.55 29.21
CA CYS A 72 -39.26 21.73 29.10
C CYS A 72 -39.53 23.11 29.78
N PRO A 73 -38.49 23.96 30.08
CA PRO A 73 -37.04 23.73 30.25
C PRO A 73 -36.42 24.52 31.49
N PRO A 74 -35.31 25.34 31.50
CA PRO A 74 -34.43 25.45 32.70
C PRO A 74 -34.10 26.90 33.21
N PRO A 75 -33.21 27.05 34.23
CA PRO A 75 -32.51 28.31 34.53
C PRO A 75 -30.95 28.23 34.40
N ARG A 76 -30.25 29.36 34.57
CA ARG A 76 -28.77 29.54 34.40
C ARG A 76 -28.09 30.19 35.62
N ALA A 77 -26.78 29.93 35.76
CA ALA A 77 -25.68 30.79 36.27
C ALA A 77 -25.69 31.34 37.73
N SER A 78 -24.56 31.23 38.45
CA SER A 78 -23.52 32.29 38.61
C SER A 78 -22.52 32.06 39.78
N ASP A 79 -21.37 32.74 39.69
CA ASP A 79 -20.48 33.31 40.74
C ASP A 79 -19.47 32.53 41.65
N ALA A 80 -18.24 33.07 41.59
CA ALA A 80 -17.30 33.45 42.67
C ALA A 80 -16.33 32.45 43.39
N HIS A 81 -15.04 32.74 43.15
CA HIS A 81 -13.82 32.57 43.99
C HIS A 81 -13.94 32.97 45.49
N PRO A 82 -12.87 32.83 46.34
CA PRO A 82 -11.92 31.71 46.56
C PRO A 82 -11.57 31.49 48.08
N ARG A 83 -10.73 30.51 48.45
CA ARG A 83 -9.88 30.56 49.70
C ARG A 83 -8.74 29.52 49.75
N ARG A 84 -7.87 29.61 50.77
CA ARG A 84 -6.57 28.90 50.93
C ARG A 84 -6.57 27.93 52.13
N HIS A 85 -5.80 26.82 52.05
CA HIS A 85 -4.93 26.15 53.06
C HIS A 85 -5.36 25.98 54.56
N PRO A 86 -4.64 25.18 55.39
CA PRO A 86 -4.19 23.79 55.26
C PRO A 86 -4.46 22.98 56.57
N ILE A 87 -3.97 21.73 56.72
CA ILE A 87 -3.68 21.12 58.04
C ILE A 87 -2.68 19.94 57.94
N MET A 88 -2.06 19.54 59.07
CA MET A 88 -0.94 18.58 59.16
C MET A 88 -1.20 17.37 60.10
N ARG A 89 -0.28 16.38 60.00
CA ARG A 89 0.18 15.34 60.97
C ARG A 89 -0.28 13.92 60.64
N ARG A 90 0.56 12.86 60.62
CA ARG A 90 1.81 12.42 61.31
C ARG A 90 1.61 11.52 62.54
N LEU A 91 2.01 10.25 62.37
CA LEU A 91 2.70 9.34 63.31
C LEU A 91 3.81 8.66 62.47
N SER A 92 5.10 8.49 62.80
CA SER A 92 5.86 8.18 64.04
C SER A 92 5.84 6.66 64.36
N LEU A 93 6.93 5.90 64.55
CA LEU A 93 8.39 6.14 64.76
C LEU A 93 9.20 4.85 64.33
N LEU A 94 10.52 4.61 64.53
CA LEU A 94 11.53 5.26 65.39
C LEU A 94 12.95 5.47 64.77
N SER A 95 13.81 4.44 64.65
CA SER A 95 15.30 4.59 64.65
C SER A 95 16.11 3.36 64.18
N CYS A 96 17.44 3.34 63.97
CA CYS A 96 18.57 4.27 63.62
C CYS A 96 19.84 3.40 63.44
N GLY A 97 21.01 3.84 62.96
CA GLY A 97 21.47 5.13 62.41
C GLY A 97 22.54 4.88 61.32
N LEU A 98 23.73 5.51 61.25
CA LEU A 98 24.31 6.71 61.89
C LEU A 98 25.63 7.08 61.14
N LEU A 99 26.24 8.23 61.50
CA LEU A 99 27.55 8.82 61.10
C LEU A 99 27.70 9.24 59.62
N HIS A 100 27.75 10.55 59.27
CA HIS A 100 28.89 11.50 59.35
C HIS A 100 30.04 11.17 58.37
N LEU A 101 30.59 12.05 57.52
CA LEU A 101 30.57 13.54 57.42
C LEU A 101 30.77 14.04 55.93
N ARG A 102 30.91 15.35 55.71
CA ARG A 102 31.21 16.06 54.42
C ARG A 102 32.48 16.96 54.61
N PRO A 103 33.05 17.67 53.58
CA PRO A 103 33.43 17.23 52.22
C PRO A 103 34.81 17.78 51.71
N GLY A 104 35.46 17.07 50.77
CA GLY A 104 36.18 17.63 49.59
C GLY A 104 37.53 18.38 49.70
N THR A 105 38.52 17.93 48.90
CA THR A 105 39.64 18.73 48.32
C THR A 105 40.20 18.02 47.07
N SER A 106 40.88 18.78 46.19
CA SER A 106 41.79 18.32 45.12
C SER A 106 43.22 18.86 45.42
N PRO A 107 44.35 18.45 44.78
CA PRO A 107 44.57 18.46 43.32
C PRO A 107 45.56 17.39 42.73
N TRP A 108 45.89 17.60 41.45
CA TRP A 108 46.98 17.09 40.58
C TRP A 108 48.35 16.76 41.23
N PRO A 109 49.17 15.84 40.66
CA PRO A 109 50.09 16.19 39.55
C PRO A 109 50.30 15.14 38.42
N SER A 110 51.04 15.56 37.39
CA SER A 110 51.36 14.89 36.11
C SER A 110 52.68 14.10 36.08
N PHE A 111 52.89 13.19 35.11
CA PHE A 111 54.23 12.87 34.56
C PHE A 111 54.22 12.30 33.13
N ILE A 112 55.37 12.38 32.42
CA ILE A 112 55.61 11.93 31.02
C ILE A 112 56.96 11.18 30.92
N PRO A 113 57.02 10.00 30.26
CA PRO A 113 58.02 9.74 29.18
C PRO A 113 57.37 9.05 27.95
N ARG A 114 57.59 9.45 26.69
CA ARG A 114 58.79 9.32 25.80
C ARG A 114 59.06 7.92 25.21
N PHE A 115 59.20 7.88 23.87
CA PHE A 115 59.63 6.76 23.00
C PHE A 115 61.08 6.27 23.25
N PRO A 116 61.42 5.05 22.74
CA PRO A 116 62.59 4.97 21.84
C PRO A 116 62.50 4.01 20.62
N SER A 117 62.96 4.53 19.47
CA SER A 117 63.74 3.92 18.34
C SER A 117 63.60 2.45 17.84
N ARG A 118 63.18 2.36 16.56
CA ARG A 118 63.73 1.57 15.39
C ARG A 118 64.97 0.64 15.57
N ARG A 119 64.93 -0.54 14.92
CA ARG A 119 65.95 -1.24 14.04
C ARG A 119 65.45 -2.68 13.67
N ARG A 120 65.90 -3.43 12.64
CA ARG A 120 66.34 -3.18 11.23
C ARG A 120 66.60 -4.54 10.49
N PHE A 121 66.37 -4.66 9.17
CA PHE A 121 66.72 -5.80 8.25
C PHE A 121 66.01 -7.16 8.50
N ALA A 122 65.89 -8.13 7.56
CA ALA A 122 66.14 -8.26 6.09
C ALA A 122 64.97 -9.10 5.48
N VAL A 123 64.46 -8.91 4.25
CA VAL A 123 65.01 -9.12 2.88
C VAL A 123 65.45 -10.56 2.55
N ILE A 124 64.57 -11.32 1.89
CA ILE A 124 64.87 -12.27 0.79
C ILE A 124 63.78 -12.07 -0.28
N SER A 125 64.10 -12.33 -1.56
CA SER A 125 63.28 -12.03 -2.74
C SER A 125 63.08 -13.23 -3.65
N SER A 126 61.95 -13.26 -4.38
CA SER A 126 61.88 -13.92 -5.69
C SER A 126 60.94 -13.17 -6.64
N SER A 127 61.46 -12.88 -7.83
CA SER A 127 60.73 -12.44 -9.03
C SER A 127 59.84 -13.59 -9.57
N SER A 128 58.92 -13.41 -10.54
CA SER A 128 59.02 -12.54 -11.72
C SER A 128 57.69 -12.18 -12.40
N SER A 129 57.79 -11.25 -13.32
CA SER A 129 56.89 -11.07 -14.46
C SER A 129 57.74 -10.93 -15.73
N PRO A 130 57.21 -11.27 -16.91
CA PRO A 130 57.40 -10.36 -18.04
C PRO A 130 56.16 -10.16 -18.94
N GLU A 131 56.30 -9.11 -19.74
CA GLU A 131 55.43 -8.40 -20.69
C GLU A 131 54.65 -9.19 -21.79
N PRO A 132 53.74 -8.52 -22.54
CA PRO A 132 52.76 -9.18 -23.41
C PRO A 132 53.20 -9.31 -24.90
N ILE A 133 52.52 -10.20 -25.63
CA ILE A 133 52.56 -10.30 -27.10
C ILE A 133 51.11 -10.39 -27.64
N ALA A 134 50.85 -9.80 -28.80
CA ALA A 134 49.51 -9.67 -29.39
C ALA A 134 49.37 -10.40 -30.74
N ARG A 135 48.17 -10.90 -31.09
CA ARG A 135 47.60 -10.88 -32.47
C ARG A 135 46.15 -11.41 -32.59
N ALA A 136 45.57 -11.12 -33.77
CA ALA A 136 44.51 -11.86 -34.48
C ALA A 136 43.03 -11.78 -33.99
N VAL A 137 42.39 -10.66 -34.35
CA VAL A 137 41.19 -10.58 -35.23
C VAL A 137 40.26 -11.80 -35.34
N SER A 138 38.97 -11.57 -35.07
CA SER A 138 37.85 -12.19 -35.80
C SER A 138 36.71 -11.18 -36.00
N LYS A 139 35.90 -11.33 -37.06
CA LYS A 139 34.72 -10.50 -37.39
C LYS A 139 33.46 -11.39 -37.46
N PRO A 140 32.27 -10.89 -37.09
CA PRO A 140 31.02 -11.47 -37.58
C PRO A 140 30.83 -11.17 -39.08
N PRO A 141 30.11 -12.02 -39.83
CA PRO A 141 30.04 -11.93 -41.29
C PRO A 141 28.94 -10.97 -41.81
N SER A 142 29.21 -10.38 -42.97
CA SER A 142 28.20 -9.81 -43.86
C SER A 142 28.23 -10.57 -45.18
N MET A 143 27.07 -11.02 -45.67
CA MET A 143 26.91 -11.47 -47.06
C MET A 143 25.85 -10.63 -47.77
N ALA A 144 26.09 -10.33 -49.04
CA ALA A 144 25.18 -9.60 -49.90
C ALA A 144 25.20 -10.20 -51.32
N ALA A 145 24.03 -10.57 -51.82
CA ALA A 145 23.74 -11.01 -53.18
C ALA A 145 22.20 -11.00 -53.34
N SER A 146 21.59 -10.71 -54.49
CA SER A 146 22.10 -10.09 -55.72
C SER A 146 20.92 -9.56 -56.55
N SER A 147 21.17 -8.55 -57.39
CA SER A 147 20.48 -8.27 -58.68
C SER A 147 18.94 -8.10 -58.74
N ARG A 148 18.55 -6.88 -59.13
CA ARG A 148 17.57 -6.52 -60.22
C ARG A 148 16.15 -7.10 -60.16
N VAL A 149 15.14 -6.22 -60.13
CA VAL A 149 14.29 -5.86 -61.30
C VAL A 149 13.65 -4.47 -61.06
N ALA A 150 13.53 -3.70 -62.14
CA ALA A 150 12.70 -2.51 -62.38
C ALA A 150 12.48 -2.46 -63.92
N PRO A 151 11.52 -1.69 -64.51
CA PRO A 151 10.79 -0.55 -63.96
C PRO A 151 9.25 -0.58 -64.20
N ASP A 152 8.56 0.51 -63.84
CA ASP A 152 7.57 1.28 -64.64
C ASP A 152 6.72 2.19 -63.71
N ALA A 153 6.11 3.32 -64.11
CA ALA A 153 6.46 4.39 -65.06
C ALA A 153 5.45 5.58 -64.88
N PHE A 154 5.78 6.79 -65.35
CA PHE A 154 4.93 8.00 -65.47
C PHE A 154 4.48 8.69 -64.15
N ASP A 155 4.31 10.02 -63.95
CA ASP A 155 4.31 11.31 -64.72
C ASP A 155 2.96 12.06 -64.54
N GLU A 156 2.83 13.40 -64.59
CA GLU A 156 3.79 14.54 -64.58
C GLU A 156 3.05 15.84 -64.15
N SER A 157 3.79 16.85 -63.63
CA SER A 157 3.40 18.29 -63.63
C SER A 157 2.21 18.72 -62.73
N SER A 158 1.87 20.02 -62.52
CA SER A 158 2.47 21.29 -63.01
C SER A 158 2.30 22.46 -62.00
N THR A 159 3.25 23.40 -62.02
CA THR A 159 3.22 24.77 -61.43
C THR A 159 2.75 25.80 -62.51
N PRO A 160 2.65 27.16 -62.33
CA PRO A 160 3.35 28.05 -61.37
C PRO A 160 2.68 29.37 -60.88
N ALA A 161 3.43 30.10 -60.02
CA ALA A 161 3.44 31.58 -59.82
C ALA A 161 2.18 32.26 -59.19
N SER A 162 2.26 33.48 -58.63
CA SER A 162 3.33 34.50 -58.63
C SER A 162 3.55 35.20 -57.26
N SER A 163 4.30 36.30 -57.23
CA SER A 163 5.13 36.75 -56.10
C SER A 163 4.66 38.00 -55.33
N SER A 164 5.15 38.15 -54.09
CA SER A 164 5.55 39.43 -53.48
C SER A 164 6.63 39.21 -52.40
N ARG A 165 7.41 40.25 -52.04
CA ARG A 165 8.54 40.23 -51.09
C ARG A 165 8.09 40.73 -49.69
N THR A 166 8.84 40.68 -48.57
CA THR A 166 10.31 40.74 -48.37
C THR A 166 10.76 40.21 -46.98
N SER A 167 12.08 40.07 -46.80
CA SER A 167 12.87 40.11 -45.55
C SER A 167 12.78 38.98 -44.50
N SER A 168 13.72 38.03 -44.56
CA SER A 168 14.73 37.78 -43.50
C SER A 168 15.89 36.92 -44.05
N VAL A 169 17.10 37.06 -43.50
CA VAL A 169 18.27 36.22 -43.84
C VAL A 169 19.11 35.97 -42.58
N VAL A 170 19.43 34.70 -42.30
CA VAL A 170 20.37 34.27 -41.25
C VAL A 170 21.13 33.04 -41.73
N SER A 171 22.47 33.06 -41.69
CA SER A 171 23.34 31.88 -41.49
C SER A 171 24.83 32.24 -41.58
N THR A 172 25.65 31.80 -40.62
CA THR A 172 26.76 30.83 -40.85
C THR A 172 27.54 30.52 -39.56
N ARG A 173 28.16 29.33 -39.52
CA ARG A 173 29.22 28.88 -38.59
C ARG A 173 30.59 29.20 -39.23
N SER A 174 31.66 29.68 -38.58
CA SER A 174 32.45 29.27 -37.38
C SER A 174 33.82 28.70 -37.77
N SER A 175 34.83 28.95 -36.92
CA SER A 175 36.13 28.23 -36.78
C SER A 175 37.26 28.51 -37.79
N ASN A 176 38.40 29.01 -37.26
CA ASN A 176 39.75 28.48 -37.52
C ASN A 176 40.77 28.96 -36.47
N THR A 177 42.03 28.51 -36.54
CA THR A 177 42.89 28.30 -35.35
C THR A 177 44.38 28.70 -35.57
N VAL A 178 45.19 28.67 -34.48
CA VAL A 178 46.65 28.33 -34.43
C VAL A 178 47.76 29.44 -34.48
N LEU A 179 48.45 29.59 -33.32
CA LEU A 179 49.90 29.77 -33.01
C LEU A 179 50.78 31.04 -33.25
N SER A 180 51.63 31.30 -32.23
CA SER A 180 53.03 31.81 -32.22
C SER A 180 53.29 33.34 -32.36
N SER A 181 54.30 33.97 -31.70
CA SER A 181 55.55 33.44 -31.12
C SER A 181 56.30 34.42 -30.15
N LYS A 182 57.16 33.87 -29.24
CA LYS A 182 58.38 34.47 -28.59
C LYS A 182 58.18 35.69 -27.64
N ARG A 183 59.04 35.98 -26.63
CA ARG A 183 60.29 35.35 -26.10
C ARG A 183 60.45 35.57 -24.56
N MET A 184 61.51 35.02 -23.96
CA MET A 184 61.87 35.00 -22.51
C MET A 184 62.57 36.32 -22.04
N SER A 185 62.97 36.60 -20.78
CA SER A 185 63.50 35.71 -19.73
C SER A 185 63.74 36.34 -18.32
N LEU A 186 63.93 35.46 -17.31
CA LEU A 186 64.79 35.57 -16.08
C LEU A 186 64.50 36.53 -14.89
N SER A 187 64.13 35.92 -13.74
CA SER A 187 64.96 35.80 -12.48
C SER A 187 64.43 36.35 -11.12
N SER A 188 65.01 35.80 -10.04
CA SER A 188 65.05 36.29 -8.62
C SER A 188 64.00 35.84 -7.56
N ARG A 189 64.28 34.65 -6.97
CA ARG A 189 64.45 34.36 -5.51
C ARG A 189 63.44 34.79 -4.41
N ARG A 190 63.14 33.78 -3.56
CA ARG A 190 62.91 33.76 -2.08
C ARG A 190 61.50 34.03 -1.48
N LEU A 191 60.94 32.94 -0.94
CA LEU A 191 60.45 32.73 0.45
C LEU A 191 59.49 33.72 1.14
N THR A 192 58.46 33.13 1.75
CA THR A 192 57.64 33.60 2.90
C THR A 192 56.94 34.95 2.77
N ASP A 193 55.62 34.91 2.61
CA ASP A 193 54.74 35.05 3.78
C ASP A 193 53.45 34.23 3.61
N SER A 194 52.65 34.19 4.68
CA SER A 194 51.35 33.54 4.84
C SER A 194 50.23 34.28 4.07
N ASN A 195 49.30 33.51 3.49
CA ASN A 195 48.12 34.05 2.81
C ASN A 195 46.86 33.30 3.31
N PRO A 196 46.03 33.92 4.18
CA PRO A 196 44.95 33.23 4.91
C PRO A 196 43.66 32.99 4.08
N LEU A 197 43.72 33.08 2.75
CA LEU A 197 42.55 33.01 1.87
C LEU A 197 42.44 31.73 1.01
N SER A 198 43.39 30.79 1.12
CA SER A 198 43.43 29.57 0.30
C SER A 198 42.45 28.47 0.76
N SER A 199 41.17 28.81 0.92
CA SER A 199 40.07 27.84 1.09
C SER A 199 38.68 28.37 0.70
N VAL A 200 38.57 29.64 0.28
CA VAL A 200 37.29 30.24 -0.16
C VAL A 200 36.92 29.69 -1.54
N ASN A 201 36.17 28.58 -1.56
CA ASN A 201 35.65 28.00 -2.79
C ASN A 201 34.54 28.92 -3.36
N MET A 202 34.92 29.75 -4.33
CA MET A 202 34.03 30.71 -4.98
C MET A 202 32.86 30.05 -5.72
N ASP A 203 33.05 28.84 -6.26
CA ASP A 203 31.98 28.11 -6.93
C ASP A 203 30.94 27.61 -5.90
N ALA A 204 31.40 27.09 -4.76
CA ALA A 204 30.50 26.70 -3.66
C ALA A 204 29.77 27.91 -3.04
N ILE A 205 30.38 29.10 -3.03
CA ILE A 205 29.71 30.34 -2.63
C ILE A 205 28.71 30.80 -3.70
N ALA A 206 29.05 30.70 -4.98
CA ALA A 206 28.13 31.02 -6.08
C ALA A 206 26.91 30.07 -6.10
N ASP A 207 27.11 28.77 -5.92
CA ASP A 207 26.04 27.78 -5.80
C ASP A 207 25.22 27.96 -4.52
N SER A 208 25.84 28.33 -3.39
CA SER A 208 25.14 28.68 -2.16
C SER A 208 24.27 29.94 -2.33
N LEU A 209 24.81 30.99 -2.97
CA LEU A 209 24.06 32.21 -3.31
C LEU A 209 22.92 31.95 -4.31
N LYS A 210 23.14 31.08 -5.29
CA LYS A 210 22.14 30.68 -6.29
C LYS A 210 21.04 29.80 -5.67
N THR A 211 21.39 28.89 -4.79
CA THR A 211 20.46 28.09 -3.98
C THR A 211 19.64 28.99 -3.06
N ALA A 212 20.28 29.94 -2.38
CA ALA A 212 19.61 30.93 -1.54
C ALA A 212 18.71 31.87 -2.38
N ALA A 213 19.09 32.21 -3.61
CA ALA A 213 18.28 33.04 -4.51
C ALA A 213 16.95 32.36 -4.90
N LEU A 214 16.93 31.02 -5.01
CA LEU A 214 15.70 30.25 -5.25
C LEU A 214 14.75 30.30 -4.03
N ASP A 215 15.27 30.18 -2.81
CA ASP A 215 14.50 30.31 -1.56
C ASP A 215 14.09 31.79 -1.26
N GLN A 216 14.72 32.78 -1.91
CA GLN A 216 14.56 34.21 -1.65
C GLN A 216 13.32 34.88 -2.29
N HIS A 217 12.43 34.14 -2.97
CA HIS A 217 11.22 34.72 -3.57
C HIS A 217 10.18 35.18 -2.52
N ARG A 218 10.43 36.36 -1.94
CA ARG A 218 9.49 37.27 -1.24
C ARG A 218 8.71 36.70 -0.05
N GLY A 219 9.38 36.03 0.89
CA GLY A 219 8.87 35.91 2.28
C GLY A 219 9.43 34.75 3.09
N TYR A 220 9.66 33.60 2.47
CA TYR A 220 9.93 32.31 3.14
C TYR A 220 11.34 32.14 3.74
N VAL A 221 12.12 33.22 3.83
CA VAL A 221 13.45 33.26 4.47
C VAL A 221 13.34 33.65 5.96
N GLN A 222 12.18 34.15 6.42
CA GLN A 222 12.00 34.55 7.82
C GLN A 222 11.79 33.34 8.74
N ASN A 223 12.64 33.22 9.76
CA ASN A 223 12.43 32.31 10.90
C ASN A 223 11.22 32.72 11.79
N HIS A 224 10.61 33.87 11.52
CA HIS A 224 9.35 34.30 12.14
C HIS A 224 8.16 33.85 11.29
N PHE A 225 7.72 32.61 11.52
CA PHE A 225 6.54 32.06 10.87
C PHE A 225 5.29 32.83 11.32
N SER A 226 4.71 33.58 10.38
CA SER A 226 3.42 34.27 10.55
C SER A 226 2.26 33.34 10.19
N GLU A 227 1.09 33.59 10.73
CA GLU A 227 -0.14 32.93 10.30
C GLU A 227 -0.54 33.43 8.90
N VAL A 228 -0.69 32.52 7.93
CA VAL A 228 -1.23 32.84 6.61
C VAL A 228 -2.74 33.01 6.74
N LYS A 229 -3.20 34.25 6.64
CA LYS A 229 -4.63 34.60 6.60
C LYS A 229 -5.08 34.73 5.15
N GLN A 230 -6.19 34.08 4.81
CA GLN A 230 -6.84 34.32 3.52
C GLN A 230 -7.43 35.73 3.50
N LEU A 231 -7.29 36.41 2.37
CA LEU A 231 -7.80 37.77 2.16
C LEU A 231 -9.18 37.79 1.50
N ARG A 232 -9.64 36.63 0.99
CA ARG A 232 -10.93 36.38 0.34
C ARG A 232 -11.27 34.89 0.51
N ASP A 233 -12.55 34.57 0.53
CA ASP A 233 -13.03 33.20 0.42
C ASP A 233 -12.99 32.71 -1.04
N THR A 234 -12.93 31.40 -1.25
CA THR A 234 -12.90 30.79 -2.58
C THR A 234 -14.31 30.42 -3.05
N ASP A 235 -14.83 31.16 -4.02
CA ASP A 235 -16.13 30.90 -4.64
C ASP A 235 -16.05 29.72 -5.63
N TYR A 236 -16.51 28.54 -5.21
CA TYR A 236 -16.63 27.36 -6.07
C TYR A 236 -18.01 27.31 -6.77
N VAL A 237 -18.03 27.01 -8.07
CA VAL A 237 -19.29 26.78 -8.81
C VAL A 237 -19.89 25.45 -8.34
N PRO A 238 -21.12 25.40 -7.78
CA PRO A 238 -21.74 24.13 -7.41
C PRO A 238 -22.01 23.26 -8.64
N HIS A 239 -21.77 21.95 -8.56
CA HIS A 239 -21.97 20.99 -9.65
C HIS A 239 -23.33 21.11 -10.36
N ALA A 240 -24.40 21.34 -9.60
CA ALA A 240 -25.76 21.52 -10.12
C ALA A 240 -25.99 22.82 -10.93
N ARG A 241 -25.04 23.77 -10.91
CA ARG A 241 -25.04 25.01 -11.70
C ARG A 241 -23.94 25.03 -12.78
N ALA A 242 -23.08 24.01 -12.85
CA ALA A 242 -21.97 23.97 -13.79
C ALA A 242 -22.44 23.60 -15.20
N ALA A 243 -22.00 24.35 -16.22
CA ALA A 243 -22.38 24.12 -17.62
C ALA A 243 -21.22 24.38 -18.60
N GLY A 244 -21.34 23.85 -19.81
CA GLY A 244 -20.37 24.01 -20.89
C GLY A 244 -18.96 23.57 -20.48
N TYR A 245 -17.98 24.40 -20.81
CA TYR A 245 -16.57 24.16 -20.47
C TYR A 245 -16.25 24.10 -18.97
N GLN A 246 -17.16 24.49 -18.06
CA GLN A 246 -16.95 24.25 -16.61
C GLN A 246 -17.01 22.74 -16.32
N VAL A 247 -18.00 22.04 -16.90
CA VAL A 247 -18.19 20.59 -16.75
C VAL A 247 -17.08 19.80 -17.47
N LEU A 248 -16.57 20.31 -18.59
CA LEU A 248 -15.51 19.65 -19.35
C LEU A 248 -14.08 19.87 -18.80
N ARG A 249 -13.91 20.78 -17.83
CA ARG A 249 -12.62 21.09 -17.19
C ARG A 249 -12.49 20.53 -15.77
N GLU A 250 -13.61 20.26 -15.09
CA GLU A 250 -13.60 19.63 -13.78
C GLU A 250 -13.46 18.11 -13.95
N PRO A 251 -12.33 17.48 -13.55
CA PRO A 251 -12.05 16.08 -13.87
C PRO A 251 -13.02 15.08 -13.24
N LEU A 252 -13.77 15.47 -12.21
CA LEU A 252 -14.82 14.64 -11.59
C LEU A 252 -16.17 14.73 -12.30
N TRP A 253 -16.40 15.80 -13.09
CA TRP A 253 -17.67 16.00 -13.79
C TRP A 253 -17.57 15.66 -15.28
N ASN A 254 -16.36 15.67 -15.85
CA ASN A 254 -16.13 15.37 -17.26
C ASN A 254 -16.16 13.85 -17.56
N LYS A 255 -17.18 13.42 -18.29
CA LYS A 255 -17.35 12.03 -18.77
C LYS A 255 -16.76 11.78 -20.17
N GLY A 256 -16.13 12.77 -20.79
CA GLY A 256 -15.64 12.67 -22.17
C GLY A 256 -16.79 12.42 -23.15
N LEU A 257 -16.72 11.32 -23.92
CA LEU A 257 -17.79 10.95 -24.85
C LEU A 257 -18.95 10.16 -24.18
N SER A 258 -18.83 9.84 -22.89
CA SER A 258 -19.85 9.09 -22.12
C SER A 258 -20.97 9.96 -21.50
N PHE A 259 -21.06 11.25 -21.85
CA PHE A 259 -22.28 12.03 -21.59
C PHE A 259 -23.44 11.57 -22.49
N SER A 260 -24.58 11.28 -21.86
CA SER A 260 -25.86 10.97 -22.50
C SER A 260 -26.46 12.18 -23.26
N PRO A 261 -27.47 11.99 -24.13
CA PRO A 261 -28.14 13.09 -24.82
C PRO A 261 -28.72 14.14 -23.86
N ASP A 262 -29.38 13.68 -22.79
CA ASP A 262 -30.02 14.55 -21.80
C ASP A 262 -28.98 15.36 -21.02
N GLU A 263 -27.84 14.76 -20.64
CA GLU A 263 -26.73 15.50 -20.02
C GLU A 263 -26.10 16.51 -20.99
N ARG A 264 -25.97 16.17 -22.28
CA ARG A 264 -25.41 17.08 -23.30
C ARG A 264 -26.31 18.30 -23.53
N LEU A 265 -27.63 18.10 -23.50
CA LEU A 265 -28.61 19.19 -23.55
C LEU A 265 -28.63 19.99 -22.25
N SER A 266 -28.89 19.36 -21.11
CA SER A 266 -29.11 20.05 -19.82
C SER A 266 -27.88 20.77 -19.28
N ARG A 267 -26.66 20.38 -19.70
CA ARG A 267 -25.39 21.00 -19.29
C ARG A 267 -24.75 21.85 -20.40
N ASN A 268 -25.46 22.18 -21.49
CA ASN A 268 -24.95 22.97 -22.62
C ASN A 268 -23.63 22.42 -23.22
N LEU A 269 -23.56 21.11 -23.48
CA LEU A 269 -22.41 20.43 -24.09
C LEU A 269 -22.62 20.10 -25.58
N THR A 270 -23.85 20.23 -26.09
CA THR A 270 -24.16 20.07 -27.52
C THR A 270 -23.28 20.99 -28.37
N GLY A 271 -22.54 20.42 -29.32
CA GLY A 271 -21.57 21.15 -30.16
C GLY A 271 -20.17 21.34 -29.54
N LEU A 272 -20.01 21.15 -28.22
CA LEU A 272 -18.70 21.15 -27.56
C LEU A 272 -17.99 19.79 -27.61
N LEU A 273 -18.75 18.73 -27.92
CA LEU A 273 -18.28 17.35 -28.03
C LEU A 273 -18.65 16.76 -29.41
N PRO A 274 -17.82 15.85 -29.97
CA PRO A 274 -18.19 15.04 -31.13
C PRO A 274 -19.57 14.38 -30.99
N HIS A 275 -20.29 14.22 -32.10
CA HIS A 275 -21.64 13.61 -32.09
C HIS A 275 -21.65 12.17 -31.54
N ALA A 276 -20.54 11.43 -31.70
CA ALA A 276 -20.39 10.09 -31.13
C ALA A 276 -20.59 10.08 -29.59
N MET A 277 -21.28 9.05 -29.11
CA MET A 277 -21.45 8.71 -27.71
C MET A 277 -20.81 7.36 -27.46
N GLU A 278 -20.13 7.18 -26.33
CA GLU A 278 -19.31 5.99 -26.08
C GLU A 278 -19.53 5.40 -24.69
N SER A 279 -19.41 4.07 -24.57
CA SER A 279 -19.29 3.40 -23.28
C SER A 279 -17.93 3.69 -22.64
N LEU A 280 -17.84 3.57 -21.31
CA LEU A 280 -16.54 3.62 -20.63
C LEU A 280 -15.59 2.52 -21.15
N GLU A 281 -16.10 1.32 -21.45
CA GLU A 281 -15.36 0.23 -22.11
C GLU A 281 -14.68 0.71 -23.41
N THR A 282 -15.40 1.45 -24.27
CA THR A 282 -14.85 1.99 -25.53
C THR A 282 -13.74 3.02 -25.25
N GLN A 283 -13.93 3.88 -24.25
CA GLN A 283 -12.91 4.85 -23.82
C GLN A 283 -11.69 4.15 -23.20
N CYS A 284 -11.88 3.09 -22.40
CA CYS A 284 -10.82 2.24 -21.84
C CYS A 284 -10.03 1.53 -22.94
N ALA A 285 -10.70 0.97 -23.95
CA ALA A 285 -10.05 0.33 -25.10
C ALA A 285 -9.19 1.33 -25.91
N ARG A 286 -9.61 2.60 -26.03
CA ARG A 286 -8.78 3.68 -26.59
C ARG A 286 -7.58 3.99 -25.69
N ALA A 287 -7.78 4.10 -24.39
CA ALA A 287 -6.71 4.38 -23.42
C ALA A 287 -5.65 3.27 -23.41
N MET A 288 -6.04 1.99 -23.38
CA MET A 288 -5.11 0.85 -23.44
C MET A 288 -4.31 0.83 -24.74
N LYS A 289 -4.93 1.11 -25.89
CA LYS A 289 -4.19 1.29 -27.17
C LYS A 289 -3.11 2.37 -27.05
N MET A 290 -3.41 3.50 -26.42
CA MET A 290 -2.42 4.56 -26.19
C MET A 290 -1.33 4.15 -25.18
N ILE A 291 -1.68 3.48 -24.09
CA ILE A 291 -0.72 2.93 -23.10
C ILE A 291 0.28 1.98 -23.78
N HIS A 292 -0.18 1.13 -24.69
CA HIS A 292 0.68 0.20 -25.44
C HIS A 292 1.62 0.89 -26.45
N THR A 293 1.41 2.17 -26.81
CA THR A 293 2.38 2.95 -27.60
C THR A 293 3.52 3.55 -26.78
N ARG A 294 3.44 3.50 -25.44
CA ARG A 294 4.42 4.12 -24.54
C ARG A 294 5.56 3.15 -24.21
N GLN A 295 6.79 3.60 -24.38
CA GLN A 295 7.98 2.76 -24.24
C GLN A 295 8.34 2.52 -22.77
N THR A 296 8.48 3.57 -21.97
CA THR A 296 8.81 3.43 -20.54
C THR A 296 7.56 3.30 -19.66
N ASN A 297 7.72 2.82 -18.43
CA ASN A 297 6.63 2.82 -17.47
C ASN A 297 6.30 4.22 -16.93
N ILE A 298 7.26 5.15 -16.96
CA ILE A 298 7.05 6.56 -16.62
C ILE A 298 6.16 7.24 -17.68
N ASP A 299 6.39 6.99 -18.97
CA ASP A 299 5.51 7.48 -20.04
C ASP A 299 4.06 6.99 -19.89
N LYS A 300 3.88 5.75 -19.43
CA LYS A 300 2.56 5.16 -19.13
C LYS A 300 1.94 5.81 -17.90
N TYR A 301 2.71 6.01 -16.82
CA TYR A 301 2.26 6.72 -15.63
C TYR A 301 1.83 8.16 -15.94
N LEU A 302 2.64 8.91 -16.70
CA LEU A 302 2.30 10.28 -17.11
C LEU A 302 1.03 10.31 -17.96
N TYR A 303 0.85 9.36 -18.88
CA TYR A 303 -0.40 9.25 -19.63
C TYR A 303 -1.60 8.88 -18.73
N LEU A 304 -1.42 8.03 -17.73
CA LEU A 304 -2.45 7.69 -16.74
C LEU A 304 -2.81 8.89 -15.83
N SER A 305 -1.84 9.69 -15.39
CA SER A 305 -2.11 10.96 -14.68
C SER A 305 -2.82 11.96 -15.60
N THR A 306 -2.46 12.06 -16.89
CA THR A 306 -3.20 12.88 -17.86
C THR A 306 -4.66 12.44 -18.02
N ILE A 307 -4.96 11.13 -17.97
CA ILE A 307 -6.36 10.66 -17.96
C ILE A 307 -7.06 11.07 -16.66
N LYS A 308 -6.40 10.91 -15.50
CA LYS A 308 -6.90 11.36 -14.18
C LYS A 308 -7.15 12.88 -14.12
N ASP A 309 -6.39 13.68 -14.88
CA ASP A 309 -6.56 15.13 -15.04
C ASP A 309 -7.73 15.52 -15.95
N GLN A 310 -8.29 14.57 -16.70
CA GLN A 310 -9.29 14.85 -17.73
C GLN A 310 -10.63 14.20 -17.44
N ASN A 311 -10.63 12.97 -16.93
CA ASN A 311 -11.84 12.18 -16.66
C ASN A 311 -11.52 11.14 -15.58
N THR A 312 -11.96 11.42 -14.35
CA THR A 312 -11.69 10.61 -13.16
C THR A 312 -12.38 9.24 -13.24
N ASP A 313 -13.62 9.20 -13.76
CA ASP A 313 -14.37 7.96 -13.98
C ASP A 313 -13.64 7.03 -14.97
N LEU A 314 -13.08 7.58 -16.05
CA LEU A 314 -12.28 6.82 -17.01
C LEU A 314 -10.98 6.32 -16.38
N PHE A 315 -10.26 7.15 -15.61
CA PHE A 315 -9.03 6.71 -14.93
C PHE A 315 -9.30 5.51 -14.01
N TYR A 316 -10.33 5.59 -13.16
CA TYR A 316 -10.62 4.51 -12.22
C TYR A 316 -11.24 3.29 -12.88
N ARG A 317 -12.11 3.45 -13.88
CA ARG A 317 -12.64 2.30 -14.64
C ARG A 317 -11.51 1.56 -15.37
N LEU A 318 -10.62 2.28 -16.03
CA LEU A 318 -9.45 1.73 -16.72
C LEU A 318 -8.54 0.95 -15.77
N LEU A 319 -8.25 1.53 -14.59
CA LEU A 319 -7.43 0.90 -13.55
C LEU A 319 -8.10 -0.33 -12.92
N MET A 320 -9.42 -0.29 -12.68
CA MET A 320 -10.19 -1.43 -12.15
C MET A 320 -10.21 -2.62 -13.12
N ASP A 321 -10.42 -2.36 -14.42
CA ASP A 321 -10.56 -3.42 -15.43
C ASP A 321 -9.23 -4.08 -15.81
N ASN A 322 -8.12 -3.35 -15.71
CA ASN A 322 -6.79 -3.77 -16.16
C ASN A 322 -5.79 -3.82 -14.99
N LEU A 323 -6.29 -4.10 -13.77
CA LEU A 323 -5.55 -3.88 -12.52
C LEU A 323 -4.22 -4.64 -12.44
N ARG A 324 -4.16 -5.87 -12.99
CA ARG A 324 -2.91 -6.67 -13.10
C ARG A 324 -1.79 -5.89 -13.80
N ASP A 325 -2.11 -5.18 -14.88
CA ASP A 325 -1.13 -4.55 -15.77
C ASP A 325 -0.90 -3.07 -15.43
N LEU A 326 -1.90 -2.40 -14.85
CA LEU A 326 -1.86 -0.97 -14.52
C LEU A 326 -1.51 -0.66 -13.06
N MET A 327 -1.77 -1.56 -12.09
CA MET A 327 -1.32 -1.35 -10.71
C MET A 327 0.21 -1.17 -10.63
N PRO A 328 1.06 -1.96 -11.33
CA PRO A 328 2.52 -1.78 -11.29
C PRO A 328 3.01 -0.44 -11.87
N LEU A 329 2.13 0.35 -12.50
CA LEU A 329 2.43 1.67 -13.06
C LEU A 329 2.04 2.81 -12.10
N VAL A 330 0.86 2.73 -11.46
CA VAL A 330 0.40 3.72 -10.47
C VAL A 330 0.89 3.45 -9.05
N TYR A 331 1.57 2.32 -8.84
CA TYR A 331 2.08 1.84 -7.56
C TYR A 331 3.43 1.13 -7.75
N THR A 332 3.87 0.30 -6.80
CA THR A 332 5.16 -0.37 -6.84
C THR A 332 5.27 -1.35 -8.03
N PRO A 333 6.36 -1.34 -8.82
CA PRO A 333 7.60 -0.59 -8.60
C PRO A 333 7.61 0.84 -9.15
N THR A 334 6.87 1.15 -10.23
CA THR A 334 7.02 2.38 -11.03
C THR A 334 6.83 3.66 -10.21
N ILE A 335 5.98 3.63 -9.16
CA ILE A 335 5.79 4.80 -8.29
C ILE A 335 7.08 5.24 -7.56
N GLY A 336 8.06 4.34 -7.38
CA GLY A 336 9.39 4.67 -6.89
C GLY A 336 10.20 5.52 -7.88
N ASP A 337 10.16 5.17 -9.17
CA ASP A 337 10.82 5.92 -10.24
C ASP A 337 10.17 7.30 -10.46
N VAL A 338 8.84 7.36 -10.28
CA VAL A 338 8.05 8.59 -10.24
C VAL A 338 8.47 9.46 -9.06
N CYS A 339 8.63 8.90 -7.85
CA CYS A 339 9.11 9.67 -6.70
C CYS A 339 10.54 10.18 -6.92
N LEU A 340 11.46 9.36 -7.43
CA LEU A 340 12.84 9.77 -7.73
C LEU A 340 12.93 10.98 -8.68
N GLN A 341 11.94 11.15 -9.56
CA GLN A 341 11.91 12.22 -10.58
C GLN A 341 10.78 13.23 -10.36
N TYR A 342 10.07 13.19 -9.23
CA TYR A 342 8.77 13.86 -9.05
C TYR A 342 8.82 15.36 -9.38
N SER A 343 9.83 16.07 -8.87
CA SER A 343 10.04 17.51 -9.17
C SER A 343 10.28 17.79 -10.65
N THR A 344 10.98 16.90 -11.37
CA THR A 344 11.27 17.04 -12.81
C THR A 344 10.06 16.77 -13.69
N ILE A 345 9.17 15.85 -13.28
CA ILE A 345 7.98 15.45 -14.03
C ILE A 345 6.68 16.12 -13.54
N TYR A 346 6.79 17.08 -12.62
CA TYR A 346 5.65 17.78 -12.04
C TYR A 346 4.96 18.69 -13.07
N THR A 347 3.68 18.41 -13.32
CA THR A 347 2.85 19.19 -14.25
C THR A 347 1.74 19.98 -13.56
N ARG A 348 1.25 19.51 -12.40
CA ARG A 348 0.07 20.04 -11.69
C ARG A 348 0.05 19.60 -10.21
N PRO A 349 -0.58 20.37 -9.31
CA PRO A 349 -0.74 19.95 -7.92
C PRO A 349 -1.79 18.83 -7.81
N GLU A 350 -1.39 17.65 -7.36
CA GLU A 350 -2.31 16.54 -7.02
C GLU A 350 -2.52 16.34 -5.51
N ALA A 351 -1.88 17.16 -4.65
CA ALA A 351 -1.81 16.94 -3.20
C ALA A 351 -1.76 18.25 -2.38
N LEU A 352 -1.92 18.13 -1.05
CA LEU A 352 -1.71 19.21 -0.10
C LEU A 352 -0.26 19.21 0.43
N TYR A 353 0.48 20.26 0.11
CA TYR A 353 1.87 20.45 0.51
C TYR A 353 1.92 21.33 1.78
N VAL A 354 2.35 20.77 2.90
CA VAL A 354 2.33 21.42 4.21
C VAL A 354 3.76 21.65 4.67
N SER A 355 4.28 22.88 4.53
CA SER A 355 5.64 23.20 4.97
C SER A 355 5.72 23.47 6.47
N PHE A 356 6.78 23.00 7.15
CA PHE A 356 7.02 23.35 8.55
C PHE A 356 7.20 24.88 8.73
N LYS A 357 7.71 25.59 7.72
CA LYS A 357 7.78 27.07 7.70
C LYS A 357 6.40 27.74 7.75
N GLN A 358 5.31 26.97 7.55
CA GLN A 358 3.92 27.43 7.58
C GLN A 358 3.12 26.75 8.72
N ARG A 359 3.75 26.06 9.69
CA ARG A 359 3.07 25.21 10.70
C ARG A 359 1.92 25.88 11.49
N LYS A 360 2.02 27.18 11.78
CA LYS A 360 0.92 27.96 12.39
C LYS A 360 -0.35 28.10 11.52
N SER A 361 -0.28 27.73 10.24
CA SER A 361 -1.32 27.95 9.22
C SER A 361 -1.97 26.65 8.74
N ILE A 362 -1.70 25.49 9.36
CA ILE A 362 -2.20 24.18 8.89
C ILE A 362 -3.72 24.16 8.77
N ARG A 363 -4.45 24.77 9.73
CA ARG A 363 -5.92 24.88 9.67
C ARG A 363 -6.41 25.71 8.47
N THR A 364 -5.65 26.70 8.00
CA THR A 364 -5.92 27.44 6.76
C THR A 364 -5.59 26.60 5.54
N MET A 365 -4.44 25.92 5.53
CA MET A 365 -4.00 25.09 4.41
C MET A 365 -4.93 23.90 4.16
N LEU A 366 -5.41 23.23 5.21
CA LEU A 366 -6.44 22.18 5.12
C LEU A 366 -7.72 22.72 4.45
N ARG A 367 -8.23 23.88 4.91
CA ARG A 367 -9.45 24.52 4.36
C ARG A 367 -9.31 25.02 2.92
N ASN A 368 -8.11 25.02 2.33
CA ASN A 368 -7.90 25.31 0.92
C ASN A 368 -8.13 24.10 0.01
N TRP A 369 -8.35 22.90 0.57
CA TRP A 369 -8.67 21.70 -0.23
C TRP A 369 -10.06 21.84 -0.86
N PRO A 370 -10.22 21.62 -2.19
CA PRO A 370 -11.47 21.92 -2.89
C PRO A 370 -12.63 20.98 -2.55
N TYR A 371 -12.35 19.79 -2.00
CA TYR A 371 -13.37 18.78 -1.70
C TYR A 371 -13.78 18.82 -0.22
N PRO A 372 -15.06 19.05 0.10
CA PRO A 372 -15.50 19.16 1.49
C PRO A 372 -15.57 17.79 2.17
N ASN A 373 -15.05 17.73 3.39
CA ASN A 373 -15.07 16.56 4.26
C ASN A 373 -14.44 15.31 3.61
N PRO A 374 -13.12 15.31 3.33
CA PRO A 374 -12.39 14.08 3.04
C PRO A 374 -12.53 13.08 4.19
N GLU A 375 -12.64 11.79 3.86
CA GLU A 375 -12.82 10.71 4.82
C GLU A 375 -11.52 9.93 5.05
N ILE A 376 -10.53 10.08 4.16
CA ILE A 376 -9.19 9.54 4.37
C ILE A 376 -8.09 10.42 3.77
N CYS A 377 -6.99 10.58 4.50
CA CYS A 377 -5.73 11.06 3.98
C CYS A 377 -4.61 10.02 4.14
N VAL A 378 -3.70 10.00 3.16
CA VAL A 378 -2.40 9.36 3.29
C VAL A 378 -1.36 10.48 3.40
N VAL A 379 -0.58 10.45 4.48
CA VAL A 379 0.41 11.48 4.81
C VAL A 379 1.80 10.86 4.95
N THR A 380 2.78 11.52 4.35
CA THR A 380 4.21 11.20 4.48
C THR A 380 5.02 12.49 4.70
N ASP A 381 6.26 12.38 5.18
CA ASP A 381 7.27 13.44 5.07
C ASP A 381 8.43 13.07 4.12
N GLY A 382 8.28 11.95 3.41
CA GLY A 382 9.25 11.42 2.46
C GLY A 382 10.62 11.07 3.06
N SER A 383 10.72 10.81 4.37
CA SER A 383 12.00 10.49 5.02
C SER A 383 12.47 9.05 4.82
N ARG A 384 11.59 8.13 4.41
CA ARG A 384 11.93 6.74 4.09
C ARG A 384 10.97 6.20 3.02
N ILE A 385 11.07 6.72 1.80
CA ILE A 385 10.26 6.26 0.67
C ILE A 385 10.72 4.86 0.24
N LEU A 386 9.87 3.85 0.41
CA LEU A 386 10.12 2.46 0.05
C LEU A 386 11.51 1.97 0.55
N GLY A 387 12.30 1.38 -0.35
CA GLY A 387 13.72 1.08 -0.15
C GLY A 387 14.68 2.14 -0.71
N LEU A 388 14.18 3.33 -1.06
CA LEU A 388 14.92 4.40 -1.75
C LEU A 388 15.48 5.46 -0.80
N GLY A 389 14.92 5.59 0.41
CA GLY A 389 15.41 6.49 1.46
C GLY A 389 14.73 7.85 1.46
N ASP A 390 15.46 8.90 1.83
CA ASP A 390 14.93 10.26 1.91
C ASP A 390 14.75 10.87 0.50
N LEU A 391 13.52 11.30 0.19
CA LEU A 391 13.19 12.11 -0.99
C LEU A 391 12.52 13.45 -0.61
N GLY A 392 12.08 13.63 0.63
CA GLY A 392 11.31 14.81 1.06
C GLY A 392 10.02 14.96 0.25
N VAL A 393 9.74 16.17 -0.26
CA VAL A 393 8.49 16.47 -1.02
C VAL A 393 8.28 15.54 -2.22
N ASN A 394 9.34 15.07 -2.87
CA ASN A 394 9.28 14.10 -3.97
C ASN A 394 8.57 12.78 -3.58
N GLY A 395 8.50 12.45 -2.30
CA GLY A 395 7.81 11.27 -1.78
C GLY A 395 6.28 11.30 -1.86
N VAL A 396 5.67 12.45 -2.15
CA VAL A 396 4.19 12.60 -2.21
C VAL A 396 3.52 11.69 -3.26
N GLY A 397 4.27 11.18 -4.24
CA GLY A 397 3.80 10.17 -5.19
C GLY A 397 3.25 8.92 -4.50
N ILE A 398 3.78 8.52 -3.35
CA ILE A 398 3.26 7.38 -2.57
C ILE A 398 1.87 7.69 -2.01
N SER A 399 1.66 8.87 -1.40
CA SER A 399 0.34 9.32 -0.93
C SER A 399 -0.71 9.32 -2.06
N ILE A 400 -0.32 9.80 -3.24
CA ILE A 400 -1.17 9.84 -4.44
C ILE A 400 -1.50 8.42 -4.93
N GLY A 401 -0.52 7.53 -5.00
CA GLY A 401 -0.70 6.13 -5.45
C GLY A 401 -1.54 5.29 -4.48
N LYS A 402 -1.30 5.40 -3.16
CA LYS A 402 -2.09 4.71 -2.12
C LYS A 402 -3.57 5.13 -2.18
N LEU A 403 -3.87 6.41 -2.38
CA LEU A 403 -5.26 6.90 -2.49
C LEU A 403 -5.95 6.53 -3.82
N ALA A 404 -5.20 6.42 -4.92
CA ALA A 404 -5.72 5.83 -6.15
C ALA A 404 -6.12 4.35 -5.94
N LEU A 405 -5.34 3.60 -5.16
CA LEU A 405 -5.67 2.22 -4.79
C LEU A 405 -6.83 2.13 -3.79
N TYR A 406 -7.01 3.09 -2.88
CA TYR A 406 -8.24 3.17 -2.08
C TYR A 406 -9.51 3.26 -2.93
N THR A 407 -9.45 4.06 -4.00
CA THR A 407 -10.58 4.18 -4.93
C THR A 407 -10.76 2.91 -5.77
N ALA A 408 -9.69 2.38 -6.37
CA ALA A 408 -9.77 1.22 -7.26
C ALA A 408 -10.07 -0.09 -6.50
N ALA A 409 -9.41 -0.35 -5.37
CA ALA A 409 -9.54 -1.58 -4.60
C ALA A 409 -10.66 -1.54 -3.56
N ALA A 410 -10.94 -0.42 -2.88
CA ALA A 410 -12.05 -0.36 -1.92
C ALA A 410 -13.29 0.38 -2.45
N GLY A 411 -13.12 1.36 -3.34
CA GLY A 411 -14.22 2.22 -3.78
C GLY A 411 -14.54 3.33 -2.78
N ILE A 412 -13.56 3.83 -2.02
CA ILE A 412 -13.69 5.17 -1.43
C ILE A 412 -13.85 6.17 -2.58
N HIS A 413 -14.77 7.13 -2.47
CA HIS A 413 -15.01 8.12 -3.53
C HIS A 413 -13.79 9.05 -3.72
N PRO A 414 -13.41 9.43 -4.96
CA PRO A 414 -12.21 10.25 -5.19
C PRO A 414 -12.17 11.55 -4.39
N GLU A 415 -13.29 12.28 -4.32
CA GLU A 415 -13.45 13.52 -3.52
C GLU A 415 -13.20 13.32 -2.01
N LYS A 416 -13.31 12.07 -1.54
CA LYS A 416 -13.11 11.70 -0.13
C LYS A 416 -11.66 11.36 0.21
N THR A 417 -10.76 11.49 -0.76
CA THR A 417 -9.32 11.26 -0.60
C THR A 417 -8.54 12.58 -0.55
N LEU A 418 -7.52 12.63 0.31
CA LEU A 418 -6.64 13.78 0.47
C LEU A 418 -5.16 13.33 0.61
N PRO A 419 -4.34 13.35 -0.45
CA PRO A 419 -2.90 13.09 -0.32
C PRO A 419 -2.20 14.29 0.31
N ILE A 420 -1.36 14.04 1.31
CA ILE A 420 -0.63 15.08 2.05
C ILE A 420 0.87 14.76 2.04
N VAL A 421 1.69 15.82 1.97
CA VAL A 421 3.13 15.73 2.30
C VAL A 421 3.53 16.83 3.29
N LEU A 422 4.24 16.43 4.35
CA LEU A 422 4.78 17.33 5.38
C LEU A 422 6.23 17.68 5.04
N ASP A 423 6.47 18.88 4.54
CA ASP A 423 7.83 19.31 4.17
C ASP A 423 8.61 19.80 5.40
N CYS A 424 9.49 18.91 5.88
CA CYS A 424 10.42 19.15 6.98
C CYS A 424 11.83 19.56 6.51
N GLY A 425 12.05 19.73 5.19
CA GLY A 425 13.36 19.66 4.54
C GLY A 425 13.72 18.24 4.08
N THR A 426 14.91 18.05 3.52
CA THR A 426 15.45 16.75 3.08
C THR A 426 16.94 16.64 3.35
N ASP A 427 17.40 15.45 3.73
CA ASP A 427 18.82 15.13 3.91
C ASP A 427 19.45 14.51 2.64
N ASN A 428 18.68 14.45 1.54
CA ASN A 428 19.14 13.98 0.25
C ASN A 428 19.96 15.06 -0.50
N GLU A 429 21.27 14.83 -0.60
CA GLU A 429 22.25 15.70 -1.28
C GLU A 429 21.95 15.97 -2.76
N ALA A 430 21.27 15.05 -3.47
CA ALA A 430 20.90 15.27 -4.88
C ALA A 430 19.74 16.26 -4.97
N ASN A 431 18.68 16.05 -4.17
CA ASN A 431 17.52 16.94 -4.12
C ASN A 431 17.89 18.37 -3.68
N LEU A 432 18.80 18.52 -2.72
CA LEU A 432 19.28 19.83 -2.27
C LEU A 432 20.03 20.62 -3.35
N LYS A 433 20.62 19.92 -4.34
CA LYS A 433 21.37 20.51 -5.46
C LYS A 433 20.55 20.63 -6.74
N ASP A 434 19.40 19.97 -6.81
CA ASP A 434 18.52 19.99 -7.97
C ASP A 434 17.81 21.36 -8.09
N PRO A 435 18.03 22.12 -9.18
CA PRO A 435 17.34 23.38 -9.43
C PRO A 435 15.83 23.20 -9.69
N LEU A 436 15.35 21.99 -9.96
CA LEU A 436 13.92 21.69 -10.13
C LEU A 436 13.22 21.30 -8.82
N TYR A 437 13.95 20.92 -7.77
CA TYR A 437 13.37 20.44 -6.51
C TYR A 437 12.27 21.36 -5.95
N LEU A 438 11.11 20.79 -5.68
CA LEU A 438 9.90 21.50 -5.25
C LEU A 438 9.82 21.71 -3.73
N GLY A 439 10.60 20.96 -2.94
CA GLY A 439 10.65 21.09 -1.49
C GLY A 439 11.65 22.14 -1.01
N LEU A 440 11.64 22.39 0.30
CA LEU A 440 12.58 23.27 0.98
C LEU A 440 14.04 22.82 0.76
N ARG A 441 14.89 23.70 0.25
CA ARG A 441 16.33 23.45 0.02
C ARG A 441 17.16 23.58 1.30
N GLN A 442 16.77 22.82 2.32
CA GLN A 442 17.47 22.70 3.59
C GLN A 442 17.43 21.26 4.13
N ARG A 443 18.39 20.95 4.99
CA ARG A 443 18.39 19.75 5.83
C ARG A 443 17.09 19.63 6.63
N ARG A 444 16.76 18.40 7.04
CA ARG A 444 15.61 18.15 7.90
C ARG A 444 15.75 18.88 9.22
N VAL A 445 14.67 19.50 9.69
CA VAL A 445 14.59 20.03 11.06
C VAL A 445 14.77 18.90 12.08
N SER A 446 15.23 19.22 13.29
CA SER A 446 15.56 18.21 14.32
C SER A 446 14.35 17.34 14.69
N LYS A 447 14.57 16.08 15.11
CA LYS A 447 13.47 15.15 15.48
C LYS A 447 12.43 15.76 16.44
N PRO A 448 12.79 16.56 17.47
CA PRO A 448 11.80 17.25 18.31
C PRO A 448 10.92 18.24 17.54
N VAL A 449 11.49 19.03 16.63
CA VAL A 449 10.71 20.00 15.82
C VAL A 449 9.81 19.28 14.81
N GLN A 450 10.23 18.12 14.27
CA GLN A 450 9.34 17.26 13.48
C GLN A 450 8.16 16.74 14.32
N GLN A 451 8.41 16.33 15.57
CA GLN A 451 7.38 15.84 16.49
C GLN A 451 6.36 16.93 16.84
N GLU A 452 6.79 18.14 17.22
CA GLU A 452 5.88 19.26 17.48
C GLU A 452 5.04 19.64 16.25
N PHE A 453 5.65 19.64 15.06
CA PHE A 453 4.96 19.94 13.80
C PHE A 453 3.92 18.87 13.48
N MET A 454 4.20 17.61 13.80
CA MET A 454 3.23 16.52 13.70
C MET A 454 2.09 16.66 14.73
N ASP A 455 2.37 17.11 15.95
CA ASP A 455 1.33 17.42 16.95
C ASP A 455 0.39 18.53 16.45
N GLU A 456 0.95 19.63 15.95
CA GLU A 456 0.19 20.74 15.34
C GLU A 456 -0.62 20.30 14.12
N PHE A 457 -0.10 19.35 13.33
CA PHE A 457 -0.80 18.76 12.19
C PHE A 457 -1.98 17.87 12.62
N MET A 458 -1.78 16.95 13.57
CA MET A 458 -2.82 16.01 14.01
C MET A 458 -4.00 16.73 14.65
N GLU A 459 -3.76 17.70 15.55
CA GLU A 459 -4.83 18.50 16.14
C GLU A 459 -5.48 19.46 15.11
N ALA A 460 -4.74 19.95 14.11
CA ALA A 460 -5.35 20.74 13.02
C ALA A 460 -6.23 19.88 12.08
N VAL A 461 -5.85 18.63 11.81
CA VAL A 461 -6.68 17.67 11.07
C VAL A 461 -7.95 17.36 11.84
N LYS A 462 -7.84 17.08 13.14
CA LYS A 462 -8.96 16.78 14.05
C LYS A 462 -9.95 17.95 14.19
N ASP A 463 -9.46 19.20 14.20
CA ASP A 463 -10.30 20.40 14.23
C ASP A 463 -11.04 20.69 12.91
N VAL A 464 -10.42 20.39 11.76
CA VAL A 464 -10.96 20.77 10.44
C VAL A 464 -11.75 19.62 9.79
N TYR A 465 -11.30 18.39 9.97
CA TYR A 465 -11.86 17.17 9.40
C TYR A 465 -11.96 16.05 10.46
N PRO A 466 -12.83 16.20 11.48
CA PRO A 466 -12.92 15.27 12.62
C PRO A 466 -13.32 13.84 12.25
N ASP A 467 -13.82 13.60 11.04
CA ASP A 467 -14.17 12.27 10.51
C ASP A 467 -13.13 11.66 9.56
N MET A 468 -12.05 12.37 9.24
CA MET A 468 -10.99 11.86 8.36
C MET A 468 -10.10 10.84 9.08
N VAL A 469 -9.88 9.69 8.45
CA VAL A 469 -8.88 8.70 8.85
C VAL A 469 -7.50 9.12 8.33
N VAL A 470 -6.46 9.02 9.17
CA VAL A 470 -5.08 9.40 8.84
C VAL A 470 -4.19 8.17 8.73
N GLN A 471 -3.78 7.82 7.51
CA GLN A 471 -2.77 6.80 7.26
C GLN A 471 -1.38 7.45 7.22
N PHE A 472 -0.51 7.05 8.15
CA PHE A 472 0.91 7.40 8.12
C PHE A 472 1.67 6.47 7.17
N GLU A 473 2.59 7.01 6.36
CA GLU A 473 3.23 6.29 5.25
C GLU A 473 4.69 6.72 5.04
N ASP A 474 5.62 5.77 4.82
CA ASP A 474 7.00 5.99 4.38
C ASP A 474 7.80 7.01 5.26
N PHE A 475 7.49 7.03 6.56
CA PHE A 475 8.26 7.75 7.57
C PHE A 475 9.49 6.92 8.02
N GLU A 476 10.57 7.62 8.42
CA GLU A 476 11.71 7.02 9.13
C GLU A 476 11.23 6.16 10.32
N SER A 477 11.77 4.94 10.47
CA SER A 477 11.18 3.90 11.33
C SER A 477 10.97 4.32 12.80
N GLU A 478 11.95 4.91 13.48
CA GLU A 478 11.78 5.32 14.89
C GLU A 478 10.62 6.32 15.04
N LYS A 479 10.55 7.28 14.12
CA LYS A 479 9.48 8.27 14.04
C LYS A 479 8.12 7.63 13.72
N ALA A 480 8.07 6.65 12.81
CA ALA A 480 6.83 5.95 12.46
C ALA A 480 6.21 5.24 13.68
N PHE A 481 7.03 4.52 14.47
CA PHE A 481 6.57 3.91 15.72
C PHE A 481 6.16 4.96 16.75
N ASN A 482 6.99 6.00 16.98
CA ASN A 482 6.67 7.06 17.94
C ASN A 482 5.36 7.81 17.61
N TYR A 483 5.08 8.05 16.32
CA TYR A 483 3.82 8.67 15.89
C TYR A 483 2.63 7.73 16.08
N LEU A 484 2.76 6.45 15.69
CA LEU A 484 1.70 5.48 15.90
C LEU A 484 1.34 5.36 17.39
N ASP A 485 2.34 5.11 18.25
CA ASP A 485 2.14 4.92 19.69
C ASP A 485 1.61 6.17 20.40
N ARG A 486 1.85 7.37 19.87
CA ARG A 486 1.36 8.65 20.42
C ARG A 486 -0.08 8.98 20.03
N TYR A 487 -0.49 8.68 18.80
CA TYR A 487 -1.78 9.14 18.27
C TYR A 487 -2.88 8.08 18.25
N ARG A 488 -2.53 6.78 18.18
CA ARG A 488 -3.45 5.63 18.01
C ARG A 488 -4.71 5.62 18.89
N ASP A 489 -4.60 6.03 20.15
CA ASP A 489 -5.71 5.99 21.11
C ASP A 489 -6.52 7.30 21.18
N SER A 490 -6.02 8.38 20.55
CA SER A 490 -6.58 9.74 20.62
C SER A 490 -7.06 10.29 19.28
N HIS A 491 -6.69 9.63 18.16
CA HIS A 491 -6.97 10.05 16.79
C HIS A 491 -7.39 8.87 15.91
N LYS A 492 -8.10 9.17 14.82
CA LYS A 492 -8.50 8.19 13.79
C LYS A 492 -7.32 7.85 12.87
N CYS A 493 -6.25 7.23 13.40
CA CYS A 493 -5.02 7.00 12.63
C CYS A 493 -4.49 5.56 12.70
N PHE A 494 -3.73 5.17 11.68
CA PHE A 494 -2.94 3.94 11.63
C PHE A 494 -1.70 4.15 10.74
N ASN A 495 -0.74 3.23 10.74
CA ASN A 495 0.45 3.28 9.86
C ASN A 495 0.56 2.02 8.99
N ASP A 496 0.69 2.18 7.68
CA ASP A 496 0.68 1.02 6.77
C ASP A 496 1.99 0.21 6.83
N ASP A 497 3.15 0.86 6.95
CA ASP A 497 4.46 0.19 7.12
C ASP A 497 4.48 -0.80 8.30
N ILE A 498 3.86 -0.45 9.42
CA ILE A 498 3.86 -1.21 10.67
C ILE A 498 2.63 -2.12 10.77
N GLN A 499 1.43 -1.57 10.60
CA GLN A 499 0.18 -2.30 10.81
C GLN A 499 -0.24 -3.07 9.56
N GLY A 500 -0.28 -2.42 8.38
CA GLY A 500 -0.68 -3.04 7.12
C GLY A 500 0.29 -4.11 6.63
N THR A 501 1.60 -3.87 6.72
CA THR A 501 2.63 -4.86 6.36
C THR A 501 2.55 -6.10 7.25
N GLY A 502 2.42 -5.92 8.56
CA GLY A 502 2.25 -7.05 9.47
C GLY A 502 0.93 -7.80 9.23
N ALA A 503 -0.15 -7.09 8.91
CA ALA A 503 -1.45 -7.68 8.65
C ALA A 503 -1.48 -8.49 7.34
N VAL A 504 -0.86 -8.02 6.26
CA VAL A 504 -0.77 -8.83 5.03
C VAL A 504 0.12 -10.06 5.24
N VAL A 505 1.26 -9.92 5.93
CA VAL A 505 2.13 -11.08 6.22
C VAL A 505 1.44 -12.08 7.16
N LEU A 506 0.65 -11.60 8.12
CA LEU A 506 -0.20 -12.44 8.96
C LEU A 506 -1.27 -13.17 8.13
N ALA A 507 -1.97 -12.50 7.22
CA ALA A 507 -2.95 -13.13 6.33
C ALA A 507 -2.32 -14.25 5.49
N GLY A 508 -1.15 -13.98 4.89
CA GLY A 508 -0.38 -14.99 4.17
C GLY A 508 0.09 -16.12 5.08
N TYR A 509 0.52 -15.81 6.31
CA TYR A 509 0.92 -16.83 7.27
C TYR A 509 -0.23 -17.74 7.68
N ILE A 510 -1.44 -17.20 7.90
CA ILE A 510 -2.66 -17.99 8.16
C ILE A 510 -2.92 -18.98 7.01
N GLY A 511 -2.89 -18.51 5.76
CA GLY A 511 -3.03 -19.37 4.58
C GLY A 511 -1.90 -20.39 4.45
N ALA A 512 -0.65 -20.00 4.74
CA ALA A 512 0.52 -20.85 4.65
C ALA A 512 0.54 -21.95 5.72
N VAL A 513 0.16 -21.67 6.97
CA VAL A 513 0.00 -22.69 8.02
C VAL A 513 -1.01 -23.74 7.56
N ASN A 514 -2.18 -23.32 7.07
CA ASN A 514 -3.22 -24.22 6.58
C ASN A 514 -2.76 -25.11 5.40
N LEU A 515 -1.89 -24.59 4.52
CA LEU A 515 -1.31 -25.35 3.40
C LEU A 515 -0.05 -26.16 3.78
N SER A 516 0.56 -25.92 4.94
CA SER A 516 1.88 -26.45 5.30
C SER A 516 1.91 -27.92 5.71
N GLY A 517 0.77 -28.48 6.15
CA GLY A 517 0.72 -29.80 6.77
C GLY A 517 1.45 -29.92 8.13
N VAL A 518 2.03 -28.82 8.63
CA VAL A 518 2.68 -28.74 9.94
C VAL A 518 1.65 -28.22 10.97
N PRO A 519 1.33 -28.98 12.04
CA PRO A 519 0.41 -28.55 13.08
C PRO A 519 0.78 -27.18 13.66
N VAL A 520 -0.23 -26.38 14.03
CA VAL A 520 -0.03 -24.97 14.44
C VAL A 520 0.85 -24.85 15.70
N ASP A 521 0.77 -25.83 16.58
CA ASP A 521 1.59 -25.98 17.78
C ASP A 521 3.03 -26.44 17.50
N GLU A 522 3.26 -27.17 16.40
CA GLU A 522 4.60 -27.56 15.92
C GLU A 522 5.33 -26.44 15.15
N GLN A 523 4.66 -25.35 14.78
CA GLN A 523 5.26 -24.26 14.01
C GLN A 523 6.46 -23.61 14.72
N ARG A 524 7.54 -23.36 13.98
CA ARG A 524 8.75 -22.67 14.46
C ARG A 524 9.23 -21.69 13.40
N LEU A 525 9.25 -20.40 13.75
CA LEU A 525 9.49 -19.30 12.82
C LEU A 525 10.88 -18.69 13.02
N VAL A 526 11.71 -18.73 11.98
CA VAL A 526 12.97 -17.97 11.93
C VAL A 526 12.76 -16.69 11.13
N PHE A 527 13.08 -15.56 11.75
CA PHE A 527 13.01 -14.24 11.12
C PHE A 527 14.42 -13.72 10.86
N MET A 528 14.82 -13.69 9.60
CA MET A 528 16.08 -13.11 9.18
C MET A 528 15.90 -11.61 8.94
N GLY A 529 16.45 -10.79 9.84
CA GLY A 529 16.28 -9.33 9.88
C GLY A 529 15.54 -8.84 11.12
N ALA A 530 16.21 -8.86 12.29
CA ALA A 530 15.65 -8.35 13.55
C ALA A 530 15.55 -6.80 13.65
N GLY A 531 15.22 -6.12 12.55
CA GLY A 531 14.99 -4.67 12.51
C GLY A 531 13.58 -4.27 12.98
N SER A 532 13.25 -2.99 12.83
CA SER A 532 11.93 -2.42 13.16
C SER A 532 10.78 -3.18 12.49
N ALA A 533 10.86 -3.39 11.17
CA ALA A 533 9.87 -4.16 10.41
C ALA A 533 9.81 -5.63 10.85
N GLY A 534 10.96 -6.30 11.01
CA GLY A 534 11.02 -7.70 11.45
C GLY A 534 10.39 -7.94 12.82
N VAL A 535 10.66 -7.06 13.79
CA VAL A 535 10.02 -7.10 15.11
C VAL A 535 8.53 -6.77 15.02
N GLY A 536 8.13 -5.79 14.21
CA GLY A 536 6.72 -5.40 14.02
C GLY A 536 5.88 -6.55 13.45
N VAL A 537 6.34 -7.17 12.37
CA VAL A 537 5.69 -8.34 11.75
C VAL A 537 5.66 -9.51 12.73
N ALA A 538 6.77 -9.85 13.39
CA ALA A 538 6.81 -10.94 14.35
C ALA A 538 5.86 -10.70 15.55
N LYS A 539 5.70 -9.45 16.02
CA LYS A 539 4.73 -9.10 17.06
C LYS A 539 3.28 -9.35 16.63
N GLN A 540 2.91 -9.05 15.38
CA GLN A 540 1.56 -9.38 14.90
C GLN A 540 1.34 -10.89 14.77
N LEU A 541 2.36 -11.66 14.38
CA LEU A 541 2.25 -13.12 14.34
C LEU A 541 2.23 -13.75 15.75
N VAL A 542 2.70 -13.08 16.81
CA VAL A 542 2.45 -13.51 18.20
C VAL A 542 0.96 -13.47 18.52
N GLU A 543 0.21 -12.49 18.00
CA GLU A 543 -1.23 -12.35 18.24
C GLU A 543 -2.06 -13.52 17.64
N TYR A 544 -1.61 -14.09 16.53
CA TYR A 544 -2.19 -15.31 15.93
C TYR A 544 -2.21 -16.49 16.91
N TYR A 545 -1.13 -16.64 17.69
CA TYR A 545 -0.99 -17.69 18.70
C TYR A 545 -1.75 -17.39 19.99
N THR A 546 -1.70 -16.16 20.49
CA THR A 546 -2.40 -15.81 21.75
C THR A 546 -3.92 -15.87 21.60
N ARG A 547 -4.46 -15.45 20.45
CA ARG A 547 -5.88 -15.65 20.09
C ARG A 547 -6.29 -17.12 19.93
N ARG A 548 -5.33 -18.05 19.87
CA ARG A 548 -5.54 -19.51 19.84
C ARG A 548 -5.23 -20.18 21.19
N GLY A 549 -5.12 -19.39 22.26
CA GLY A 549 -5.08 -19.85 23.65
C GLY A 549 -3.69 -19.96 24.27
N LEU A 550 -2.61 -19.69 23.54
CA LEU A 550 -1.26 -19.63 24.11
C LEU A 550 -1.09 -18.36 24.95
N SER A 551 -0.30 -18.42 26.03
CA SER A 551 0.18 -17.20 26.68
C SER A 551 1.13 -16.43 25.76
N GLU A 552 1.33 -15.14 26.04
CA GLU A 552 2.28 -14.31 25.28
C GLU A 552 3.71 -14.89 25.33
N ALA A 553 4.08 -15.58 26.42
CA ALA A 553 5.37 -16.25 26.54
C ALA A 553 5.47 -17.45 25.58
N GLU A 554 4.52 -18.38 25.62
CA GLU A 554 4.49 -19.57 24.75
C GLU A 554 4.35 -19.20 23.26
N ALA A 555 3.63 -18.11 22.97
CA ALA A 555 3.53 -17.53 21.64
C ALA A 555 4.88 -16.96 21.18
N ARG A 556 5.57 -16.17 22.02
CA ARG A 556 6.93 -15.66 21.73
C ARG A 556 7.97 -16.79 21.58
N ASP A 557 7.74 -17.94 22.22
CA ASP A 557 8.57 -19.14 22.07
C ASP A 557 8.39 -19.87 20.72
N LYS A 558 7.54 -19.38 19.81
CA LYS A 558 7.52 -19.79 18.40
C LYS A 558 8.54 -19.03 17.53
N PHE A 559 9.21 -17.99 18.04
CA PHE A 559 9.98 -17.03 17.23
C PHE A 559 11.47 -16.98 17.57
N TRP A 560 12.30 -17.05 16.52
CA TRP A 560 13.75 -16.89 16.57
C TRP A 560 14.19 -15.80 15.59
N LEU A 561 14.55 -14.62 16.11
CA LEU A 561 15.01 -13.49 15.30
C LEU A 561 16.53 -13.50 15.12
N VAL A 562 17.00 -13.20 13.91
CA VAL A 562 18.41 -13.21 13.51
C VAL A 562 18.80 -11.83 12.97
N ASP A 563 19.98 -11.32 13.33
CA ASP A 563 20.56 -10.10 12.77
C ASP A 563 21.98 -10.33 12.24
N THR A 564 22.70 -9.25 11.91
CA THR A 564 24.07 -9.29 11.36
C THR A 564 25.12 -9.90 12.29
N LYS A 565 24.77 -10.25 13.53
CA LYS A 565 25.64 -10.99 14.48
C LYS A 565 25.16 -12.42 14.75
N GLY A 566 24.13 -12.89 14.04
CA GLY A 566 23.48 -14.18 14.26
C GLY A 566 22.20 -14.08 15.09
N LEU A 567 21.83 -15.17 15.76
CA LEU A 567 20.62 -15.25 16.59
C LEU A 567 20.60 -14.13 17.65
N VAL A 568 19.41 -13.58 17.94
CA VAL A 568 19.21 -12.59 19.00
C VAL A 568 18.94 -13.32 20.32
N THR A 569 19.95 -13.35 21.19
CA THR A 569 19.94 -13.97 22.53
C THR A 569 20.22 -12.91 23.60
N ARG A 570 19.76 -13.11 24.85
CA ARG A 570 20.02 -12.16 25.95
C ARG A 570 21.47 -12.18 26.46
N ASP A 571 22.17 -13.30 26.27
CA ASP A 571 23.54 -13.55 26.74
C ASP A 571 24.61 -13.29 25.66
N ARG A 572 24.22 -12.74 24.50
CA ARG A 572 25.09 -12.51 23.32
C ARG A 572 26.31 -11.61 23.56
N GLY A 573 26.32 -10.88 24.67
CA GLY A 573 27.40 -9.96 25.05
C GLY A 573 27.38 -8.58 24.38
N ASP A 574 26.38 -8.30 23.52
CA ASP A 574 26.19 -6.97 22.92
C ASP A 574 24.95 -6.24 23.43
N THR A 575 24.97 -4.91 23.39
CA THR A 575 23.83 -4.08 23.79
C THR A 575 22.72 -4.17 22.74
N LEU A 576 21.70 -5.00 23.01
CA LEU A 576 20.52 -5.10 22.17
C LEU A 576 19.70 -3.79 22.20
N ALA A 577 19.35 -3.30 21.01
CA ALA A 577 18.36 -2.23 20.85
C ALA A 577 17.00 -2.65 21.40
N GLU A 578 16.21 -1.71 21.93
CA GLU A 578 15.01 -1.99 22.73
C GLU A 578 14.02 -2.93 22.03
N HIS A 579 13.74 -2.68 20.74
CA HIS A 579 12.83 -3.51 19.93
C HIS A 579 13.26 -4.99 19.87
N LYS A 580 14.57 -5.29 19.92
CA LYS A 580 15.09 -6.67 19.86
C LYS A 580 14.87 -7.45 21.16
N LYS A 581 14.83 -6.77 22.31
CA LYS A 581 14.76 -7.41 23.64
C LYS A 581 13.49 -8.24 23.85
N TYR A 582 12.42 -7.93 23.13
CA TYR A 582 11.15 -8.65 23.17
C TYR A 582 11.25 -10.10 22.66
N PHE A 583 12.05 -10.33 21.62
CA PHE A 583 12.30 -11.65 21.02
C PHE A 583 13.68 -12.24 21.36
N ALA A 584 14.43 -11.60 22.26
CA ALA A 584 15.75 -12.08 22.67
C ALA A 584 15.64 -13.40 23.45
N ARG A 585 16.15 -14.48 22.84
CA ARG A 585 16.13 -15.85 23.38
C ARG A 585 16.95 -15.98 24.67
N THR A 586 16.57 -16.95 25.51
CA THR A 586 17.27 -17.35 26.75
C THR A 586 17.46 -18.86 26.89
N ASP A 587 16.92 -19.63 25.94
CA ASP A 587 16.95 -21.09 25.82
C ASP A 587 18.17 -21.60 25.04
N ASN A 588 19.06 -20.72 24.59
CA ASN A 588 20.22 -21.04 23.77
C ASN A 588 21.33 -21.83 24.49
N HIS A 589 21.15 -22.16 25.77
CA HIS A 589 22.08 -22.94 26.61
C HIS A 589 23.54 -22.47 26.55
N GLY A 590 23.78 -21.14 26.50
CA GLY A 590 25.11 -20.54 26.39
C GLY A 590 25.79 -20.68 25.02
N LYS A 591 25.12 -21.28 24.03
CA LYS A 591 25.59 -21.36 22.64
C LYS A 591 25.17 -20.11 21.87
N GLN A 592 25.99 -19.68 20.91
CA GLN A 592 25.70 -18.55 20.05
C GLN A 592 25.79 -18.97 18.59
N PHE A 593 24.67 -18.87 17.86
CA PHE A 593 24.53 -19.33 16.48
C PHE A 593 24.73 -18.13 15.55
N ARG A 594 25.80 -18.15 14.74
CA ARG A 594 26.30 -16.99 13.98
C ARG A 594 25.81 -16.94 12.53
N THR A 595 25.56 -18.09 11.91
CA THR A 595 25.04 -18.17 10.53
C THR A 595 23.58 -18.62 10.52
N LEU A 596 22.88 -18.39 9.41
CA LEU A 596 21.47 -18.79 9.28
C LEU A 596 21.32 -20.32 9.22
N GLU A 597 22.28 -21.04 8.64
CA GLU A 597 22.32 -22.51 8.65
C GLU A 597 22.43 -23.07 10.07
N GLN A 598 23.30 -22.49 10.91
CA GLN A 598 23.43 -22.88 12.32
C GLN A 598 22.13 -22.64 13.11
N VAL A 599 21.39 -21.58 12.78
CA VAL A 599 20.06 -21.32 13.35
C VAL A 599 19.04 -22.34 12.84
N ILE A 600 19.05 -22.69 11.55
CA ILE A 600 18.14 -23.69 10.97
C ILE A 600 18.39 -25.09 11.55
N GLU A 601 19.64 -25.50 11.74
CA GLU A 601 20.00 -26.78 12.36
C GLU A 601 19.49 -26.89 13.82
N TYR A 602 19.63 -25.81 14.60
CA TYR A 602 19.22 -25.75 16.00
C TYR A 602 17.69 -25.57 16.17
N VAL A 603 17.08 -24.69 15.37
CA VAL A 603 15.65 -24.33 15.48
C VAL A 603 14.75 -25.29 14.70
N LYS A 604 15.25 -25.98 13.68
CA LYS A 604 14.46 -26.83 12.76
C LYS A 604 13.14 -26.15 12.34
N PRO A 605 13.20 -24.94 11.73
CA PRO A 605 12.02 -24.14 11.46
C PRO A 605 11.05 -24.79 10.47
N SER A 606 9.77 -24.48 10.63
CA SER A 606 8.73 -24.68 9.62
C SER A 606 8.59 -23.48 8.68
N ALA A 607 8.95 -22.29 9.16
CA ALA A 607 8.84 -21.03 8.43
C ALA A 607 10.12 -20.19 8.52
N LEU A 608 10.52 -19.61 7.39
CA LEU A 608 11.65 -18.69 7.26
C LEU A 608 11.17 -17.38 6.59
N VAL A 609 11.26 -16.27 7.32
CA VAL A 609 10.78 -14.94 6.90
C VAL A 609 11.96 -13.98 6.75
N GLY A 610 12.08 -13.32 5.60
CA GLY A 610 13.17 -12.43 5.23
C GLY A 610 12.73 -10.97 5.20
N LEU A 611 13.34 -10.14 6.04
CA LEU A 611 13.08 -8.70 6.17
C LEU A 611 14.41 -7.92 6.33
N THR A 612 15.38 -8.20 5.44
CA THR A 612 16.78 -7.75 5.52
C THR A 612 17.18 -6.60 4.57
N ALA A 613 16.38 -6.31 3.55
CA ALA A 613 16.75 -5.49 2.39
C ALA A 613 18.09 -5.90 1.71
N THR A 614 18.43 -7.18 1.77
CA THR A 614 19.71 -7.75 1.31
C THR A 614 19.46 -8.99 0.43
N PHE A 615 19.84 -8.90 -0.84
CA PHE A 615 19.65 -9.97 -1.81
C PHE A 615 20.59 -11.16 -1.55
N GLY A 616 20.10 -12.39 -1.81
CA GLY A 616 20.91 -13.62 -1.75
C GLY A 616 21.20 -14.15 -0.35
N VAL A 617 20.54 -13.61 0.69
CA VAL A 617 20.67 -14.09 2.08
C VAL A 617 20.03 -15.47 2.26
N PHE A 618 19.00 -15.80 1.48
CA PHE A 618 18.47 -17.15 1.39
C PHE A 618 19.19 -17.87 0.24
N THR A 619 20.29 -18.54 0.60
CA THR A 619 21.09 -19.36 -0.32
C THR A 619 20.45 -20.73 -0.56
N GLU A 620 20.95 -21.47 -1.56
CA GLU A 620 20.54 -22.86 -1.79
C GLU A 620 20.77 -23.75 -0.55
N SER A 621 21.88 -23.56 0.18
CA SER A 621 22.14 -24.30 1.43
C SER A 621 21.09 -24.00 2.50
N VAL A 622 20.73 -22.73 2.69
CA VAL A 622 19.70 -22.28 3.63
C VAL A 622 18.32 -22.85 3.27
N VAL A 623 17.92 -22.76 2.00
CA VAL A 623 16.58 -23.20 1.56
C VAL A 623 16.46 -24.73 1.54
N ARG A 624 17.51 -25.46 1.13
CA ARG A 624 17.52 -26.93 1.24
C ARG A 624 17.58 -27.43 2.69
N ALA A 625 18.27 -26.71 3.58
CA ALA A 625 18.25 -27.02 5.01
C ALA A 625 16.85 -26.84 5.62
N LEU A 626 16.16 -25.73 5.29
CA LEU A 626 14.75 -25.51 5.68
C LEU A 626 13.83 -26.63 5.17
N LYS A 627 13.96 -27.03 3.89
CA LYS A 627 13.21 -28.17 3.35
C LYS A 627 13.48 -29.45 4.14
N ALA A 628 14.76 -29.79 4.36
CA ALA A 628 15.13 -31.00 5.08
C ALA A 628 14.60 -31.03 6.53
N THR A 629 14.52 -29.88 7.22
CA THR A 629 13.94 -29.82 8.57
C THR A 629 12.42 -29.98 8.58
N VAL A 630 11.73 -29.61 7.50
CA VAL A 630 10.27 -29.77 7.37
C VAL A 630 9.88 -31.16 6.88
N ASP A 631 10.55 -31.69 5.85
CA ASP A 631 10.38 -33.06 5.36
C ASP A 631 10.62 -34.08 6.49
N GLY A 632 11.67 -33.86 7.31
CA GLY A 632 12.02 -34.68 8.47
C GLY A 632 11.00 -34.64 9.61
N GLY A 633 10.00 -33.74 9.56
CA GLY A 633 8.88 -33.71 10.49
C GLY A 633 7.72 -34.64 10.09
N GLY A 634 7.66 -35.13 8.85
CA GLY A 634 6.60 -36.02 8.38
C GLY A 634 6.19 -35.81 6.92
N LEU A 635 5.56 -36.84 6.35
CA LEU A 635 5.11 -36.85 4.95
C LEU A 635 4.07 -35.75 4.67
N GLY A 636 4.16 -35.14 3.48
CA GLY A 636 3.21 -34.13 3.01
C GLY A 636 3.41 -32.73 3.60
N ARG A 637 4.37 -32.54 4.52
CA ARG A 637 4.73 -31.22 5.07
C ARG A 637 5.43 -30.35 4.01
N ARG A 638 5.25 -29.03 4.10
CA ARG A 638 5.73 -28.05 3.12
C ARG A 638 6.38 -26.83 3.80
N PRO A 639 7.60 -26.42 3.42
CA PRO A 639 8.29 -25.32 4.06
C PRO A 639 7.70 -23.96 3.66
N ILE A 640 7.49 -23.08 4.64
CA ILE A 640 7.01 -21.71 4.42
C ILE A 640 8.23 -20.80 4.24
N LEU A 641 8.33 -20.10 3.10
CA LEU A 641 9.49 -19.24 2.77
C LEU A 641 9.02 -17.89 2.24
N PHE A 642 9.19 -16.84 3.06
CA PHE A 642 8.70 -15.49 2.75
C PHE A 642 9.85 -14.48 2.58
N PRO A 643 10.47 -14.32 1.38
CA PRO A 643 11.42 -13.23 1.10
C PRO A 643 10.68 -11.92 0.82
N LEU A 644 10.43 -11.14 1.86
CA LEU A 644 9.52 -9.98 1.81
C LEU A 644 10.23 -8.66 1.45
N SER A 645 11.57 -8.65 1.37
CA SER A 645 12.32 -7.44 1.08
C SER A 645 12.04 -6.84 -0.31
N ASN A 646 11.98 -5.50 -0.35
CA ASN A 646 11.65 -4.70 -1.53
C ASN A 646 12.78 -3.70 -1.84
N PRO A 647 12.97 -3.29 -3.12
CA PRO A 647 12.36 -3.86 -4.33
C PRO A 647 12.97 -5.23 -4.68
N LEU A 648 12.62 -5.79 -5.84
CA LEU A 648 13.06 -7.12 -6.32
C LEU A 648 14.58 -7.36 -6.18
N THR A 649 15.40 -6.34 -6.43
CA THR A 649 16.88 -6.38 -6.29
C THR A 649 17.37 -6.48 -4.84
N LYS A 650 16.46 -6.57 -3.87
CA LYS A 650 16.72 -6.71 -2.43
C LYS A 650 16.04 -7.94 -1.79
N ALA A 651 15.24 -8.69 -2.54
CA ALA A 651 14.56 -9.89 -2.06
C ALA A 651 15.57 -10.99 -1.68
N GLU A 652 15.37 -11.69 -0.56
CA GLU A 652 16.35 -12.63 -0.01
C GLU A 652 16.69 -13.81 -0.94
N CYS A 653 15.74 -14.24 -1.77
CA CYS A 653 15.92 -15.13 -2.94
C CYS A 653 14.84 -14.87 -4.00
N THR A 654 14.97 -15.44 -5.20
CA THR A 654 13.91 -15.40 -6.22
C THR A 654 12.84 -16.48 -6.01
N PHE A 655 11.67 -16.30 -6.63
CA PHE A 655 10.64 -17.34 -6.69
C PHE A 655 11.13 -18.61 -7.40
N GLU A 656 11.87 -18.46 -8.50
CA GLU A 656 12.42 -19.59 -9.25
C GLU A 656 13.40 -20.40 -8.40
N GLN A 657 14.33 -19.72 -7.72
CA GLN A 657 15.25 -20.33 -6.76
C GLN A 657 14.51 -21.09 -5.66
N ALA A 658 13.48 -20.46 -5.05
CA ALA A 658 12.68 -21.10 -4.01
C ALA A 658 11.97 -22.38 -4.50
N VAL A 659 11.43 -22.38 -5.72
CA VAL A 659 10.79 -23.57 -6.31
C VAL A 659 11.82 -24.66 -6.64
N GLN A 660 12.96 -24.30 -7.26
CA GLN A 660 14.02 -25.25 -7.65
C GLN A 660 14.73 -25.87 -6.44
N TRP A 661 15.01 -25.09 -5.39
CA TRP A 661 15.71 -25.56 -4.19
C TRP A 661 14.80 -26.32 -3.21
N THR A 662 13.49 -26.33 -3.44
CA THR A 662 12.53 -27.10 -2.63
C THR A 662 11.79 -28.19 -3.42
N ASP A 663 12.21 -28.44 -4.66
CA ASP A 663 11.62 -29.44 -5.56
C ASP A 663 10.10 -29.23 -5.74
N GLY A 664 9.67 -27.96 -5.76
CA GLY A 664 8.26 -27.54 -5.86
C GLY A 664 7.47 -27.52 -4.54
N SER A 665 8.03 -27.97 -3.42
CA SER A 665 7.28 -28.12 -2.16
C SER A 665 7.03 -26.81 -1.39
N VAL A 666 7.79 -25.73 -1.66
CA VAL A 666 7.68 -24.44 -0.94
C VAL A 666 6.28 -23.82 -0.95
N ILE A 667 5.91 -23.16 0.14
CA ILE A 667 4.85 -22.16 0.20
C ILE A 667 5.52 -20.78 0.22
N PHE A 668 5.55 -20.14 -0.96
CA PHE A 668 6.31 -18.92 -1.19
C PHE A 668 5.41 -17.69 -1.18
N ALA A 669 5.87 -16.59 -0.57
CA ALA A 669 5.31 -15.26 -0.77
C ALA A 669 6.35 -14.14 -0.64
N SER A 670 6.32 -13.16 -1.56
CA SER A 670 7.28 -12.06 -1.60
C SER A 670 6.63 -10.68 -1.50
N GLY A 671 7.40 -9.65 -1.12
CA GLY A 671 6.93 -8.26 -1.15
C GLY A 671 6.78 -7.71 -2.57
N SER A 672 7.76 -8.04 -3.43
CA SER A 672 7.79 -7.67 -4.86
C SER A 672 7.15 -8.76 -5.73
N PRO A 673 6.57 -8.42 -6.90
CA PRO A 673 5.97 -9.40 -7.79
C PRO A 673 7.01 -10.25 -8.52
N PHE A 674 6.68 -11.52 -8.77
CA PHE A 674 7.41 -12.43 -9.66
C PHE A 674 6.46 -12.95 -10.76
N HIS A 675 7.02 -13.49 -11.84
CA HIS A 675 6.26 -14.21 -12.86
C HIS A 675 6.02 -15.68 -12.46
N PRO A 676 4.93 -16.33 -12.92
CA PRO A 676 4.74 -17.77 -12.78
C PRO A 676 5.85 -18.58 -13.45
N LEU A 677 6.21 -19.72 -12.86
CA LEU A 677 7.25 -20.62 -13.37
C LEU A 677 6.62 -21.91 -13.90
N THR A 678 6.74 -22.14 -15.22
CA THR A 678 6.32 -23.41 -15.84
C THR A 678 7.49 -24.36 -16.01
N VAL A 679 7.42 -25.53 -15.38
CA VAL A 679 8.43 -26.60 -15.43
C VAL A 679 7.89 -27.78 -16.24
N LYS A 680 8.69 -28.36 -17.14
CA LYS A 680 8.35 -29.62 -17.84
C LYS A 680 8.57 -30.81 -16.91
N VAL A 681 7.63 -31.76 -16.90
CA VAL A 681 7.67 -32.95 -16.04
C VAL A 681 7.34 -34.19 -16.88
N GLY A 682 8.06 -35.30 -16.66
CA GLY A 682 7.76 -36.60 -17.28
C GLY A 682 8.16 -36.78 -18.76
N GLY A 683 8.69 -35.76 -19.42
CA GLY A 683 9.09 -35.81 -20.83
C GLY A 683 7.99 -35.36 -21.79
N GLU A 684 8.20 -34.18 -22.40
CA GLU A 684 7.41 -33.48 -23.43
C GLU A 684 5.90 -33.24 -23.22
N THR A 685 5.20 -34.08 -22.47
CA THR A 685 3.73 -34.11 -22.37
C THR A 685 3.18 -33.50 -21.08
N GLY A 686 3.97 -33.48 -19.99
CA GLY A 686 3.59 -32.88 -18.70
C GLY A 686 4.21 -31.50 -18.48
N THR A 687 3.42 -30.55 -17.98
CA THR A 687 3.92 -29.27 -17.43
C THR A 687 3.22 -28.93 -16.12
N ILE A 688 3.96 -28.32 -15.18
CA ILE A 688 3.44 -27.78 -13.92
C ILE A 688 3.77 -26.29 -13.88
N THR A 689 2.77 -25.44 -13.61
CA THR A 689 2.98 -23.99 -13.48
C THR A 689 2.79 -23.54 -12.04
N TYR A 690 3.91 -23.24 -11.37
CA TYR A 690 3.94 -22.69 -10.02
C TYR A 690 3.58 -21.20 -10.05
N GLN A 691 2.71 -20.78 -9.13
CA GLN A 691 2.24 -19.39 -9.02
C GLN A 691 2.88 -18.70 -7.81
N PRO A 692 3.49 -17.50 -7.97
CA PRO A 692 4.02 -16.74 -6.84
C PRO A 692 2.89 -16.00 -6.11
N ASN A 693 2.94 -15.98 -4.78
CA ASN A 693 2.11 -15.11 -3.96
C ASN A 693 2.83 -13.78 -3.71
N GLN A 694 2.10 -12.67 -3.68
CA GLN A 694 2.66 -11.36 -3.32
C GLN A 694 2.01 -10.83 -2.03
N GLY A 695 2.78 -10.77 -0.94
CA GLY A 695 2.38 -10.16 0.33
C GLY A 695 2.53 -8.65 0.29
N ASN A 696 1.61 -7.96 -0.40
CA ASN A 696 1.59 -6.51 -0.51
C ASN A 696 0.37 -5.90 0.18
N ASN A 697 0.60 -4.85 0.96
CA ASN A 697 -0.37 -4.16 1.82
C ASN A 697 -1.65 -3.72 1.10
N VAL A 698 -1.65 -3.62 -0.23
CA VAL A 698 -2.84 -3.34 -1.07
C VAL A 698 -4.00 -4.32 -0.83
N TYR A 699 -3.76 -5.53 -0.33
CA TYR A 699 -4.83 -6.45 0.08
C TYR A 699 -5.48 -6.10 1.44
N VAL A 700 -4.88 -5.20 2.23
CA VAL A 700 -5.31 -4.83 3.58
C VAL A 700 -5.77 -3.37 3.67
N PHE A 701 -4.90 -2.40 3.34
CA PHE A 701 -5.20 -0.99 3.63
C PHE A 701 -6.51 -0.48 3.01
N PRO A 702 -6.91 -0.87 1.77
CA PRO A 702 -8.16 -0.41 1.18
C PRO A 702 -9.38 -0.84 2.01
N GLY A 703 -9.43 -2.13 2.38
CA GLY A 703 -10.51 -2.68 3.20
C GLY A 703 -10.48 -2.16 4.65
N LEU A 704 -9.31 -2.01 5.25
CA LEU A 704 -9.15 -1.48 6.60
C LEU A 704 -9.64 -0.03 6.71
N GLY A 705 -9.24 0.83 5.77
CA GLY A 705 -9.68 2.23 5.74
C GLY A 705 -11.17 2.36 5.44
N LEU A 706 -11.69 1.64 4.43
CA LEU A 706 -13.13 1.62 4.13
C LEU A 706 -13.96 1.13 5.33
N GLY A 707 -13.51 0.07 6.00
CA GLY A 707 -14.18 -0.48 7.18
C GLY A 707 -14.21 0.51 8.35
N ALA A 708 -13.10 1.23 8.59
CA ALA A 708 -13.04 2.27 9.62
C ALA A 708 -13.97 3.46 9.33
N ILE A 709 -14.00 3.93 8.06
CA ILE A 709 -14.88 5.02 7.61
C ILE A 709 -16.35 4.63 7.72
N LEU A 710 -16.74 3.48 7.14
CA LEU A 710 -18.13 3.04 7.12
C LEU A 710 -18.65 2.68 8.52
N ALA A 711 -17.79 2.19 9.43
CA ALA A 711 -18.11 2.02 10.84
C ALA A 711 -18.21 3.33 11.64
N LYS A 712 -17.80 4.46 11.07
CA LYS A 712 -17.55 5.73 11.79
C LYS A 712 -16.68 5.50 13.03
N ALA A 713 -15.57 4.79 12.85
CA ALA A 713 -14.70 4.38 13.96
C ALA A 713 -14.03 5.60 14.63
N SER A 714 -14.09 5.67 15.96
CA SER A 714 -13.47 6.76 16.74
C SER A 714 -11.93 6.67 16.80
N ARG A 715 -11.38 5.46 16.66
CA ARG A 715 -9.96 5.14 16.45
C ARG A 715 -9.83 3.81 15.71
N VAL A 716 -8.65 3.49 15.16
CA VAL A 716 -8.34 2.16 14.60
C VAL A 716 -7.67 1.32 15.69
N THR A 717 -8.23 0.14 15.98
CA THR A 717 -7.71 -0.77 17.02
C THR A 717 -6.81 -1.85 16.43
N ASP A 718 -5.95 -2.48 17.24
CA ASP A 718 -5.21 -3.67 16.79
C ASP A 718 -6.16 -4.83 16.47
N ASN A 719 -7.32 -4.94 17.13
CA ASN A 719 -8.32 -5.96 16.81
C ASN A 719 -8.96 -5.73 15.42
N MET A 720 -9.14 -4.48 14.97
CA MET A 720 -9.50 -4.17 13.58
C MET A 720 -8.38 -4.59 12.61
N VAL A 721 -7.11 -4.32 12.95
CA VAL A 721 -5.94 -4.71 12.13
C VAL A 721 -5.82 -6.24 12.03
N TYR A 722 -5.83 -6.97 13.15
CA TYR A 722 -5.84 -8.43 13.17
C TYR A 722 -7.04 -9.00 12.40
N THR A 723 -8.25 -8.46 12.62
CA THR A 723 -9.45 -8.91 11.91
C THR A 723 -9.32 -8.68 10.40
N SER A 724 -8.64 -7.61 9.96
CA SER A 724 -8.40 -7.38 8.52
C SER A 724 -7.51 -8.47 7.89
N ALA A 725 -6.51 -8.96 8.64
CA ALA A 725 -5.63 -10.04 8.20
C ALA A 725 -6.35 -11.41 8.15
N GLU A 726 -7.10 -11.74 9.21
CA GLU A 726 -7.85 -12.99 9.28
C GLU A 726 -8.99 -13.04 8.25
N ALA A 727 -9.66 -11.90 8.02
CA ALA A 727 -10.66 -11.76 6.95
C ALA A 727 -10.04 -11.95 5.56
N LEU A 728 -8.88 -11.33 5.28
CA LEU A 728 -8.17 -11.46 4.01
C LEU A 728 -7.80 -12.92 3.70
N ALA A 729 -7.27 -13.65 4.68
CA ALA A 729 -6.95 -15.07 4.53
C ALA A 729 -8.19 -15.92 4.15
N GLY A 730 -9.39 -15.50 4.58
CA GLY A 730 -10.68 -16.12 4.23
C GLY A 730 -11.27 -15.72 2.87
N THR A 731 -10.62 -14.88 2.05
CA THR A 731 -11.16 -14.40 0.76
C THR A 731 -10.83 -15.28 -0.45
N LEU A 732 -9.97 -16.28 -0.28
CA LEU A 732 -9.55 -17.22 -1.31
C LEU A 732 -10.75 -18.01 -1.87
N ASN A 733 -10.86 -18.11 -3.20
CA ASN A 733 -11.84 -18.99 -3.84
C ASN A 733 -11.26 -20.40 -4.11
N ALA A 734 -12.11 -21.35 -4.50
CA ALA A 734 -11.71 -22.75 -4.69
C ALA A 734 -10.60 -22.96 -5.76
N ASP A 735 -10.57 -22.15 -6.82
CA ASP A 735 -9.52 -22.19 -7.86
C ASP A 735 -8.19 -21.64 -7.33
N GLU A 736 -8.22 -20.64 -6.44
CA GLU A 736 -7.04 -20.06 -5.80
C GLU A 736 -6.45 -21.00 -4.75
N VAL A 737 -7.30 -21.63 -3.92
CA VAL A 737 -6.89 -22.68 -2.97
C VAL A 737 -6.31 -23.89 -3.71
N HIS A 738 -6.94 -24.34 -4.81
CA HIS A 738 -6.44 -25.45 -5.61
C HIS A 738 -5.07 -25.15 -6.27
N ARG A 739 -4.80 -23.88 -6.63
CA ARG A 739 -3.49 -23.41 -7.10
C ARG A 739 -2.45 -23.25 -5.99
N GLY A 740 -2.80 -23.47 -4.73
CA GLY A 740 -1.91 -23.30 -3.58
C GLY A 740 -1.58 -21.83 -3.27
N LEU A 741 -2.48 -20.90 -3.61
CA LEU A 741 -2.34 -19.49 -3.27
C LEU A 741 -2.71 -19.22 -1.81
N ILE A 742 -2.06 -18.22 -1.20
CA ILE A 742 -2.33 -17.74 0.17
C ILE A 742 -2.91 -16.30 0.19
N TYR A 743 -2.98 -15.65 -0.97
CA TYR A 743 -3.73 -14.41 -1.20
C TYR A 743 -4.65 -14.59 -2.41
N PRO A 744 -5.81 -13.91 -2.48
CA PRO A 744 -6.62 -13.87 -3.69
C PRO A 744 -5.82 -13.26 -4.86
N ARG A 745 -6.21 -13.56 -6.10
CA ARG A 745 -5.61 -12.89 -7.27
C ARG A 745 -5.88 -11.39 -7.23
N ILE A 746 -4.96 -10.59 -7.77
CA ILE A 746 -5.02 -9.13 -7.66
C ILE A 746 -6.29 -8.54 -8.28
N GLU A 747 -6.83 -9.14 -9.35
CA GLU A 747 -8.10 -8.75 -9.96
C GLU A 747 -9.30 -8.87 -9.00
N ARG A 748 -9.20 -9.72 -7.98
CA ARG A 748 -10.20 -9.89 -6.91
C ARG A 748 -9.93 -9.04 -5.67
N VAL A 749 -8.91 -8.17 -5.65
CA VAL A 749 -8.61 -7.30 -4.48
C VAL A 749 -9.82 -6.44 -4.10
N ARG A 750 -10.69 -6.10 -5.06
CA ARG A 750 -11.93 -5.36 -4.81
C ARG A 750 -13.04 -6.17 -4.15
N GLU A 751 -13.12 -7.47 -4.45
CA GLU A 751 -14.00 -8.38 -3.71
C GLU A 751 -13.46 -8.60 -2.29
N ALA A 752 -12.15 -8.82 -2.17
CA ALA A 752 -11.48 -9.03 -0.90
C ALA A 752 -11.60 -7.82 0.03
N SER A 753 -11.41 -6.60 -0.49
CA SER A 753 -11.52 -5.35 0.28
C SER A 753 -12.92 -5.13 0.86
N ILE A 754 -13.98 -5.59 0.17
CA ILE A 754 -15.36 -5.54 0.70
C ILE A 754 -15.54 -6.50 1.87
N VAL A 755 -14.95 -7.70 1.82
CA VAL A 755 -14.97 -8.67 2.93
C VAL A 755 -14.13 -8.16 4.11
N VAL A 756 -12.93 -7.66 3.85
CA VAL A 756 -12.06 -7.05 4.87
C VAL A 756 -12.77 -5.87 5.54
N ALA A 757 -13.37 -4.95 4.78
CA ALA A 757 -14.14 -3.83 5.33
C ALA A 757 -15.31 -4.29 6.20
N ARG A 758 -16.04 -5.33 5.79
CA ARG A 758 -17.14 -5.91 6.56
C ARG A 758 -16.69 -6.45 7.92
N GLU A 759 -15.62 -7.24 7.95
CA GLU A 759 -15.13 -7.79 9.22
C GLU A 759 -14.48 -6.71 10.10
N VAL A 760 -13.81 -5.71 9.51
CA VAL A 760 -13.30 -4.52 10.21
C VAL A 760 -14.44 -3.69 10.82
N MET A 761 -15.58 -3.53 10.13
CA MET A 761 -16.76 -2.88 10.69
C MET A 761 -17.28 -3.64 11.91
N LYS A 762 -17.39 -4.98 11.83
CA LYS A 762 -17.77 -5.82 12.98
C LYS A 762 -16.76 -5.74 14.13
N ALA A 763 -15.46 -5.64 13.84
CA ALA A 763 -14.44 -5.42 14.87
C ALA A 763 -14.61 -4.07 15.57
N ALA A 764 -14.81 -2.99 14.80
CA ALA A 764 -15.09 -1.67 15.35
C ALA A 764 -16.35 -1.63 16.24
N ARG A 765 -17.36 -2.45 15.93
CA ARG A 765 -18.53 -2.67 16.80
C ARG A 765 -18.18 -3.42 18.08
N ARG A 766 -17.48 -4.56 17.99
CA ARG A 766 -17.06 -5.37 19.15
C ARG A 766 -16.17 -4.59 20.12
N ASP A 767 -15.31 -3.70 19.60
CA ASP A 767 -14.39 -2.89 20.39
C ASP A 767 -15.03 -1.62 20.99
N GLY A 768 -16.32 -1.37 20.72
CA GLY A 768 -17.03 -0.18 21.17
C GLY A 768 -16.53 1.14 20.55
N VAL A 769 -15.89 1.09 19.37
CA VAL A 769 -15.36 2.28 18.68
C VAL A 769 -16.21 2.75 17.49
N SER A 770 -17.15 1.95 17.00
CA SER A 770 -18.09 2.35 15.94
C SER A 770 -19.15 3.33 16.46
N ALA A 771 -19.34 4.45 15.74
CA ALA A 771 -20.40 5.42 16.00
C ALA A 771 -21.65 5.24 15.09
N LEU A 772 -21.91 4.01 14.62
CA LEU A 772 -23.15 3.67 13.92
C LEU A 772 -24.30 3.33 14.89
N PRO A 773 -25.56 3.72 14.62
CA PRO A 773 -26.71 3.42 15.47
C PRO A 773 -26.96 1.92 15.68
N ASP A 774 -27.36 1.53 16.88
CA ASP A 774 -27.66 0.13 17.24
C ASP A 774 -28.70 -0.53 16.32
N ALA A 775 -29.70 0.23 15.85
CA ALA A 775 -30.72 -0.28 14.94
C ALA A 775 -30.16 -0.82 13.60
N MET A 776 -29.05 -0.25 13.11
CA MET A 776 -28.38 -0.77 11.89
C MET A 776 -27.66 -2.09 12.20
N TRP A 777 -27.06 -2.21 13.39
CA TRP A 777 -26.45 -3.46 13.84
C TRP A 777 -27.50 -4.56 14.02
N SER A 778 -28.67 -4.25 14.59
CA SER A 778 -29.78 -5.21 14.72
C SER A 778 -30.28 -5.73 13.36
N GLU A 779 -30.38 -4.88 12.34
CA GLU A 779 -30.72 -5.31 10.96
C GLU A 779 -29.65 -6.28 10.41
N TRP A 780 -28.37 -5.98 10.63
CA TRP A 780 -27.27 -6.82 10.13
C TRP A 780 -27.03 -8.10 10.96
N GLU A 781 -27.49 -8.14 12.20
CA GLU A 781 -27.50 -9.33 13.05
C GLU A 781 -28.68 -10.26 12.71
N GLU A 782 -29.85 -9.70 12.34
CA GLU A 782 -31.02 -10.47 11.86
C GLU A 782 -30.81 -11.05 10.45
N TRP A 783 -30.37 -10.21 9.49
CA TRP A 783 -30.24 -10.59 8.07
C TRP A 783 -28.82 -11.03 7.68
N GLY A 784 -27.88 -10.96 8.62
CA GLY A 784 -26.50 -11.40 8.47
C GLY A 784 -25.67 -10.61 7.47
N ASP A 785 -24.51 -11.19 7.12
CA ASP A 785 -23.48 -10.59 6.27
C ASP A 785 -23.96 -10.13 4.89
N VAL A 786 -25.08 -10.66 4.39
CA VAL A 786 -25.68 -10.24 3.11
C VAL A 786 -26.14 -8.79 3.18
N SER A 787 -26.83 -8.37 4.24
CA SER A 787 -27.32 -6.99 4.38
C SER A 787 -26.19 -6.00 4.62
N LEU A 788 -25.21 -6.33 5.46
CA LEU A 788 -24.03 -5.49 5.66
C LEU A 788 -23.16 -5.41 4.39
N THR A 789 -22.99 -6.51 3.63
CA THR A 789 -22.31 -6.48 2.34
C THR A 789 -23.10 -5.65 1.31
N ALA A 790 -24.43 -5.68 1.34
CA ALA A 790 -25.28 -4.83 0.51
C ALA A 790 -25.22 -3.34 0.92
N TYR A 791 -25.08 -3.03 2.21
CA TYR A 791 -24.81 -1.68 2.70
C TYR A 791 -23.48 -1.16 2.15
N ILE A 792 -22.38 -1.91 2.32
CA ILE A 792 -21.05 -1.54 1.79
C ILE A 792 -21.13 -1.33 0.28
N LYS A 793 -21.73 -2.26 -0.48
CA LYS A 793 -21.87 -2.17 -1.94
C LYS A 793 -22.76 -1.01 -2.43
N ARG A 794 -23.52 -0.34 -1.56
CA ARG A 794 -24.26 0.90 -1.89
C ARG A 794 -23.48 2.18 -1.61
N HIS A 795 -22.44 2.13 -0.78
CA HIS A 795 -21.64 3.29 -0.37
C HIS A 795 -20.28 3.40 -1.08
N ILE A 796 -19.87 2.37 -1.84
CA ILE A 796 -18.63 2.40 -2.63
C ILE A 796 -18.84 3.04 -4.01
N TYR A 797 -17.90 3.90 -4.41
CA TYR A 797 -17.79 4.50 -5.73
C TYR A 797 -17.48 3.45 -6.80
N ASP A 798 -18.28 3.42 -7.86
CA ASP A 798 -18.21 2.45 -8.95
C ASP A 798 -18.63 3.13 -10.27
N PRO A 799 -17.68 3.66 -11.07
CA PRO A 799 -17.94 4.60 -12.16
C PRO A 799 -18.71 3.96 -13.33
N LYS A 800 -19.74 4.67 -13.81
CA LYS A 800 -20.72 4.18 -14.80
C LYS A 800 -21.17 5.25 -15.78
N CYS A 801 -21.45 4.83 -17.00
CA CYS A 801 -22.02 5.62 -18.08
C CYS A 801 -23.44 5.17 -18.45
N PHE A 802 -24.04 5.82 -19.45
CA PHE A 802 -25.38 5.48 -19.95
C PHE A 802 -25.48 4.05 -20.48
N ALA A 803 -24.38 3.43 -20.93
CA ALA A 803 -24.36 2.06 -21.43
C ALA A 803 -24.43 1.00 -20.31
N ASP A 804 -24.07 1.36 -19.07
CA ASP A 804 -24.15 0.48 -17.90
C ASP A 804 -25.56 0.45 -17.28
N ALA A 805 -26.48 1.28 -17.79
CA ALA A 805 -27.87 1.30 -17.38
C ALA A 805 -28.58 0.02 -17.86
N LYS A 806 -29.12 -0.77 -16.92
CA LYS A 806 -29.99 -1.90 -17.26
C LYS A 806 -31.15 -1.42 -18.14
N PRO A 807 -31.54 -2.15 -19.21
CA PRO A 807 -32.60 -1.72 -20.11
C PRO A 807 -33.92 -1.55 -19.34
N VAL A 808 -34.34 -0.30 -19.19
CA VAL A 808 -35.64 0.06 -18.60
C VAL A 808 -36.69 -0.25 -19.65
N PHE A 809 -37.33 -1.41 -19.54
CA PHE A 809 -38.48 -1.75 -20.39
C PHE A 809 -39.54 -0.63 -20.27
N PRO A 810 -39.98 -0.03 -21.40
CA PRO A 810 -40.63 1.29 -21.39
C PRO A 810 -41.94 1.35 -20.59
N GLY A 811 -42.62 0.22 -20.38
CA GLY A 811 -43.80 0.12 -19.53
C GLY A 811 -43.55 0.39 -18.02
N THR A 812 -42.31 0.44 -17.56
CA THR A 812 -41.99 0.68 -16.13
C THR A 812 -41.69 2.14 -15.80
N ALA A 813 -41.16 2.92 -16.74
CA ALA A 813 -40.88 4.34 -16.54
C ALA A 813 -42.16 5.18 -16.35
N TRP A 814 -43.22 4.82 -17.08
CA TRP A 814 -44.55 5.46 -16.99
C TRP A 814 -45.25 5.27 -15.64
N ILE A 815 -44.94 4.21 -14.91
CA ILE A 815 -45.59 3.92 -13.62
C ILE A 815 -45.05 4.88 -12.54
N ARG A 816 -43.73 5.08 -12.46
CA ARG A 816 -43.11 5.96 -11.44
C ARG A 816 -43.56 7.42 -11.55
N ARG A 817 -43.60 7.99 -12.76
CA ARG A 817 -44.10 9.38 -12.95
C ARG A 817 -45.57 9.58 -12.54
N ARG A 818 -46.35 8.51 -12.36
CA ARG A 818 -47.76 8.59 -11.94
C ARG A 818 -47.95 8.59 -10.42
N GLU A 819 -46.90 8.29 -9.65
CA GLU A 819 -46.91 8.39 -8.18
C GLU A 819 -46.38 9.75 -7.70
N GLU A 820 -45.42 10.34 -8.42
CA GLU A 820 -44.80 11.65 -8.11
C GLU A 820 -45.69 12.86 -8.47
N LEU A 821 -46.79 12.68 -9.20
CA LEU A 821 -47.68 13.76 -9.68
C LEU A 821 -49.11 13.69 -9.09
N ARG A 822 -49.28 13.17 -7.88
CA ARG A 822 -50.56 13.19 -7.16
C ARG A 822 -50.78 14.49 -6.37
N GLU A 823 -50.99 15.60 -7.09
CA GLU A 823 -51.71 16.73 -6.49
C GLU A 823 -53.23 16.42 -6.40
N PRO A 824 -53.90 16.72 -5.28
CA PRO A 824 -55.32 16.41 -5.10
C PRO A 824 -56.21 17.45 -5.79
N GLY A 825 -56.57 17.22 -7.07
CA GLY A 825 -57.63 18.01 -7.72
C GLY A 825 -57.82 17.85 -9.23
N VAL A 826 -56.81 17.38 -9.97
CA VAL A 826 -56.85 17.41 -11.44
C VAL A 826 -57.34 16.08 -12.03
N VAL A 827 -58.54 16.10 -12.63
CA VAL A 827 -59.04 15.02 -13.48
C VAL A 827 -58.68 15.33 -14.94
N ILE A 828 -57.84 14.49 -15.55
CA ILE A 828 -57.55 14.54 -16.99
C ILE A 828 -58.27 13.37 -17.66
N ILE A 829 -59.15 13.68 -18.61
CA ILE A 829 -59.83 12.70 -19.46
C ILE A 829 -58.85 12.30 -20.57
N SER A 830 -58.70 11.00 -20.80
CA SER A 830 -57.92 10.45 -21.92
C SER A 830 -58.83 10.07 -23.08
N GLU A 831 -58.55 10.57 -24.27
CA GLU A 831 -59.07 10.01 -25.52
C GLU A 831 -58.18 8.84 -25.97
N ASP A 832 -58.79 7.79 -26.51
CA ASP A 832 -58.12 6.56 -26.93
C ASP A 832 -57.47 6.69 -28.32
N PHE A 833 -56.29 6.06 -28.49
CA PHE A 833 -55.81 5.61 -29.80
C PHE A 833 -55.25 4.18 -29.69
N PRO A 834 -55.54 3.28 -30.66
CA PRO A 834 -55.26 1.84 -30.54
C PRO A 834 -53.81 1.45 -30.87
N CYS A 835 -53.48 0.18 -30.57
CA CYS A 835 -52.16 -0.46 -30.70
C CYS A 835 -51.67 -0.67 -32.14
#